data_AF-A0A8J4PBD7-F1
#
_entry.id   AF-A0A8J4PBD7-F1
#
_cell.length_a   1.000
_cell.length_b   1.000
_cell.length_c   1.000
_cell.angle_alpha   90.00
_cell.angle_beta   90.00
_cell.angle_gamma   90.00
#
_symmetry.space_group_name_H-M   'P 1'
#
loop_
_entity.id
_entity.type
_entity.pdbx_description
1 polymer ?
#
loop_
_entity_poly.entity_id
_entity_poly.type
_entity_poly.pdbx_seq_one_letter_code
_entity_poly.pdbx_strand_id
1 'polypeptide(L)'
;CYLQKKLSGHPNIVQFCSAASIGKEESDTGQGEFLLLTELCKGQLVEFLKRVESKGPISCDTVLKIFYQTCRAVQHMHKQKPPIIHRDLKVENLLISNQGTIKLCDFGSATTIAYYPDYNWSAQKRALVEEEITRNTTPMYRTPEMIDLYSNFPIGEKQDIWALGCILYLLCFRQHPFEDGAKLRIVNGKYVIPQNDTRYSVFHDLIRSTLKVNPEERLSITELVNQLQEIAAARNVNPKSPITELLEQNGGYGNSAQPRTSVTSISQSSKPAGQLNNMYNAGLTVAECDQTYGGFFDILRGGTERFFTNIKDTSSKVIQSVANGVASKKSISDSVPKGMGVRIVGFLLLIGLCFCFKLLLNLSVSECGWPARRAPNLQNLYSICKNMHLWLKQDQKNVCIVHCLDGRAASAVVVCSFLCFCRLFTTAEAAVYMFSMKRCPPGIWPSHKRYIEYMCDMMAEEPIIPHSKPILVRSIVMTPVPLFSKQRNGCRPFCEVYVGDERVTTTSQEYDKMKEFKIEDGKAVIPLGITVQGDVLIVIYHARSTLGGRLQAKMASMKMFQIQFHTGFVPRNATTVKFAKYDLDACDIQEKYPDLFQVNLEVEVEPRDRPSCEQPPWDNMNIKGLNPKILFSTREEQQEILSKFGNESLEK
;
A
#
# COMPACT_ATOMS: atom_id res chain seq x y z
N CYS A 1 4.56 -24.73 -2.99
CA CYS A 1 4.68 -26.22 -3.05
C CYS A 1 5.80 -26.70 -3.98
N TYR A 2 5.61 -26.87 -5.30
CA TYR A 2 6.57 -27.58 -6.18
C TYR A 2 8.01 -27.04 -6.14
N LEU A 3 8.20 -25.72 -6.29
CA LEU A 3 9.52 -25.08 -6.23
C LEU A 3 10.20 -25.29 -4.86
N GLN A 4 9.46 -25.10 -3.77
CA GLN A 4 9.95 -25.35 -2.40
C GLN A 4 10.36 -26.82 -2.20
N LYS A 5 9.63 -27.78 -2.76
CA LYS A 5 10.00 -29.22 -2.69
C LYS A 5 11.34 -29.51 -3.39
N LYS A 6 11.68 -28.80 -4.48
CA LYS A 6 13.02 -28.88 -5.12
C LYS A 6 14.15 -28.28 -4.27
N LEU A 7 13.83 -27.32 -3.40
CA LEU A 7 14.78 -26.58 -2.57
C LEU A 7 14.97 -27.16 -1.16
N SER A 8 14.21 -28.19 -0.82
CA SER A 8 14.20 -28.80 0.52
C SER A 8 15.50 -29.55 0.81
N GLY A 9 15.90 -29.59 2.09
CA GLY A 9 17.15 -30.21 2.54
C GLY A 9 18.37 -29.27 2.56
N HIS A 10 18.29 -28.05 2.00
CA HIS A 10 19.33 -27.04 2.23
C HIS A 10 19.16 -26.41 3.64
N PRO A 11 20.22 -26.30 4.46
CA PRO A 11 20.09 -25.89 5.86
C PRO A 11 19.48 -24.49 6.05
N ASN A 12 19.69 -23.58 5.10
CA ASN A 12 19.21 -22.19 5.15
C ASN A 12 17.89 -21.96 4.39
N ILE A 13 17.16 -23.02 4.05
CA ILE A 13 15.80 -22.94 3.49
C ILE A 13 14.85 -23.62 4.47
N VAL A 14 13.61 -23.10 4.56
CA VAL A 14 12.57 -23.72 5.40
C VAL A 14 12.10 -25.03 4.77
N GLN A 15 12.36 -26.14 5.48
CA GLN A 15 12.07 -27.50 5.07
C GLN A 15 10.58 -27.68 4.80
N PHE A 16 10.25 -28.17 3.62
CA PHE A 16 8.91 -28.61 3.26
C PHE A 16 8.62 -29.99 3.90
N CYS A 17 7.48 -30.12 4.56
CA CYS A 17 7.03 -31.38 5.16
C CYS A 17 5.88 -31.98 4.35
N SER A 18 4.82 -31.20 4.10
CA SER A 18 3.66 -31.65 3.32
C SER A 18 2.84 -30.47 2.78
N ALA A 19 1.90 -30.75 1.89
CA ALA A 19 0.84 -29.81 1.53
C ALA A 19 -0.47 -30.58 1.26
N ALA A 20 -1.59 -29.92 1.53
CA ALA A 20 -2.93 -30.39 1.22
C ALA A 20 -3.77 -29.25 0.62
N SER A 21 -4.93 -29.59 0.06
CA SER A 21 -5.89 -28.63 -0.47
C SER A 21 -7.31 -29.06 -0.12
N ILE A 22 -8.15 -28.12 0.29
CA ILE A 22 -9.56 -28.34 0.62
C ILE A 22 -10.42 -27.83 -0.54
N GLY A 23 -11.41 -28.60 -0.98
CA GLY A 23 -12.33 -28.20 -2.03
C GLY A 23 -13.23 -27.03 -1.62
N LYS A 24 -13.77 -26.29 -2.59
CA LYS A 24 -14.76 -25.21 -2.33
C LYS A 24 -16.03 -25.70 -1.62
N GLU A 25 -16.35 -26.98 -1.81
CA GLU A 25 -17.51 -27.67 -1.22
C GLU A 25 -17.19 -28.24 0.18
N GLU A 26 -15.91 -28.25 0.57
CA GLU A 26 -15.40 -28.79 1.84
C GLU A 26 -14.88 -27.68 2.79
N SER A 27 -14.72 -26.45 2.29
CA SER A 27 -14.27 -25.29 3.07
C SER A 27 -15.45 -24.47 3.60
N ASP A 28 -15.41 -24.19 4.91
CA ASP A 28 -16.33 -23.25 5.59
C ASP A 28 -16.30 -21.82 5.00
N THR A 29 -15.34 -21.49 4.13
CA THR A 29 -15.21 -20.18 3.46
C THR A 29 -15.83 -20.13 2.05
N GLY A 30 -16.23 -21.27 1.48
CA GLY A 30 -16.67 -21.39 0.08
C GLY A 30 -15.56 -21.18 -0.96
N GLN A 31 -14.29 -21.10 -0.53
CA GLN A 31 -13.12 -20.97 -1.39
C GLN A 31 -12.24 -22.24 -1.32
N GLY A 32 -11.33 -22.39 -2.28
CA GLY A 32 -10.37 -23.50 -2.26
C GLY A 32 -9.17 -23.13 -1.40
N GLU A 33 -8.94 -23.86 -0.31
CA GLU A 33 -7.82 -23.59 0.61
C GLU A 33 -6.60 -24.45 0.28
N PHE A 34 -5.41 -23.93 0.56
CA PHE A 34 -4.14 -24.66 0.42
C PHE A 34 -3.38 -24.65 1.74
N LEU A 35 -3.28 -25.81 2.37
CA LEU A 35 -2.54 -26.00 3.62
C LEU A 35 -1.09 -26.36 3.30
N LEU A 36 -0.14 -25.66 3.94
CA LEU A 36 1.30 -25.86 3.77
C LEU A 36 1.95 -26.19 5.11
N LEU A 37 2.57 -27.36 5.21
CA LEU A 37 3.27 -27.81 6.41
C LEU A 37 4.79 -27.72 6.19
N THR A 38 5.48 -26.98 7.07
CA THR A 38 6.94 -26.78 7.07
C THR A 38 7.52 -27.00 8.47
N GLU A 39 8.84 -27.00 8.60
CA GLU A 39 9.49 -26.97 9.92
C GLU A 39 9.11 -25.72 10.73
N LEU A 40 8.99 -25.88 12.05
CA LEU A 40 8.72 -24.78 12.98
C LEU A 40 10.02 -24.06 13.35
N CYS A 41 10.08 -22.77 13.03
CA CYS A 41 11.18 -21.87 13.41
C CYS A 41 10.85 -21.09 14.69
N LYS A 42 11.87 -20.58 15.39
CA LYS A 42 11.77 -19.85 16.67
C LYS A 42 11.09 -18.47 16.53
N GLY A 43 11.10 -17.89 15.32
CA GLY A 43 10.48 -16.60 14.99
C GLY A 43 11.04 -15.99 13.70
N GLN A 44 10.57 -14.80 13.33
CA GLN A 44 11.11 -14.02 12.21
C GLN A 44 12.33 -13.20 12.62
N LEU A 45 13.29 -13.01 11.72
CA LEU A 45 14.47 -12.17 11.93
C LEU A 45 14.07 -10.72 12.27
N VAL A 46 13.03 -10.19 11.63
CA VAL A 46 12.52 -8.83 11.88
C VAL A 46 12.13 -8.60 13.36
N GLU A 47 11.73 -9.65 14.09
CA GLU A 47 11.46 -9.55 15.54
C GLU A 47 12.73 -9.52 16.40
N PHE A 48 13.80 -10.17 15.96
CA PHE A 48 15.10 -10.06 16.63
C PHE A 48 15.68 -8.66 16.42
N LEU A 49 15.65 -8.15 15.18
CA LEU A 49 16.14 -6.80 14.85
C LEU A 49 15.45 -5.72 15.71
N LYS A 50 14.11 -5.78 15.85
CA LYS A 50 13.31 -4.96 16.78
C LYS A 50 13.77 -5.06 18.24
N ARG A 51 14.14 -6.26 18.71
CA ARG A 51 14.56 -6.52 20.10
C ARG A 51 15.99 -6.07 20.41
N VAL A 52 16.89 -6.07 19.42
CA VAL A 52 18.27 -5.58 19.59
C VAL A 52 18.44 -4.10 19.22
N GLU A 53 17.42 -3.45 18.64
CA GLU A 53 17.45 -2.02 18.38
C GLU A 53 17.84 -1.22 19.63
N SER A 54 17.10 -1.46 20.72
CA SER A 54 17.28 -0.85 22.05
C SER A 54 18.59 -1.23 22.75
N LYS A 55 19.37 -2.17 22.21
CA LYS A 55 20.66 -2.64 22.75
C LYS A 55 21.86 -2.05 21.99
N GLY A 56 21.63 -1.15 21.02
CA GLY A 56 22.67 -0.57 20.17
C GLY A 56 22.96 -1.38 18.89
N PRO A 57 23.85 -0.90 18.00
CA PRO A 57 24.04 -1.48 16.66
C PRO A 57 24.57 -2.92 16.65
N ILE A 58 24.16 -3.69 15.64
CA ILE A 58 24.46 -5.13 15.51
C ILE A 58 25.95 -5.34 15.23
N SER A 59 26.55 -6.39 15.80
CA SER A 59 27.94 -6.73 15.52
C SER A 59 28.14 -7.09 14.04
N CYS A 60 29.26 -6.67 13.45
CA CYS A 60 29.54 -6.94 12.03
C CYS A 60 29.64 -8.44 11.74
N ASP A 61 29.99 -9.24 12.73
CA ASP A 61 30.08 -10.70 12.64
C ASP A 61 28.69 -11.36 12.64
N THR A 62 27.72 -10.79 13.36
CA THR A 62 26.32 -11.22 13.29
C THR A 62 25.66 -10.76 11.99
N VAL A 63 25.93 -9.53 11.50
CA VAL A 63 25.50 -9.10 10.16
C VAL A 63 26.06 -10.05 9.08
N LEU A 64 27.35 -10.36 9.14
CA LEU A 64 28.02 -11.31 8.25
C LEU A 64 27.36 -12.71 8.28
N LYS A 65 27.11 -13.28 9.47
CA LYS A 65 26.46 -14.60 9.61
C LYS A 65 25.04 -14.58 9.02
N ILE A 66 24.22 -13.58 9.37
CA ILE A 66 22.85 -13.44 8.88
C ILE A 66 22.85 -13.36 7.35
N PHE A 67 23.66 -12.46 6.80
CA PHE A 67 23.68 -12.19 5.37
C PHE A 67 24.29 -13.34 4.57
N TYR A 68 25.40 -13.94 5.01
CA TYR A 68 25.99 -15.12 4.37
C TYR A 68 25.01 -16.30 4.32
N GLN A 69 24.31 -16.58 5.42
CA GLN A 69 23.33 -17.68 5.48
C GLN A 69 22.14 -17.41 4.55
N THR A 70 21.72 -16.16 4.42
CA THR A 70 20.71 -15.73 3.43
C THR A 70 21.20 -15.90 2.00
N CYS A 71 22.39 -15.40 1.66
CA CYS A 71 23.01 -15.57 0.35
C CYS A 71 23.25 -17.05 0.00
N ARG A 72 23.52 -17.91 0.99
CA ARG A 72 23.63 -19.37 0.81
C ARG A 72 22.31 -20.05 0.44
N ALA A 73 21.17 -19.53 0.91
CA ALA A 73 19.85 -19.99 0.49
C ALA A 73 19.58 -19.60 -0.97
N VAL A 74 19.75 -18.31 -1.30
CA VAL A 74 19.58 -17.78 -2.67
C VAL A 74 20.53 -18.46 -3.66
N GLN A 75 21.78 -18.76 -3.26
CA GLN A 75 22.72 -19.51 -4.10
C GLN A 75 22.21 -20.91 -4.42
N HIS A 76 21.49 -21.57 -3.51
CA HIS A 76 20.89 -22.87 -3.78
C HIS A 76 19.68 -22.79 -4.73
N MET A 77 18.99 -21.64 -4.78
CA MET A 77 17.89 -21.37 -5.71
C MET A 77 18.39 -21.07 -7.12
N HIS A 78 19.38 -20.19 -7.27
CA HIS A 78 19.95 -19.84 -8.58
C HIS A 78 20.75 -21.00 -9.22
N LYS A 79 21.23 -21.96 -8.42
CA LYS A 79 21.91 -23.18 -8.91
C LYS A 79 20.97 -24.27 -9.45
N GLN A 80 19.65 -24.08 -9.37
CA GLN A 80 18.67 -25.01 -9.94
C GLN A 80 18.67 -24.96 -11.47
N LYS A 81 18.05 -25.96 -12.10
CA LYS A 81 17.84 -25.99 -13.56
C LYS A 81 16.34 -26.23 -13.88
N PRO A 82 15.66 -25.27 -14.52
CA PRO A 82 16.03 -23.85 -14.63
C PRO A 82 16.25 -23.19 -13.25
N PRO A 83 17.00 -22.07 -13.17
CA PRO A 83 17.19 -21.31 -11.93
C PRO A 83 15.85 -20.90 -11.31
N ILE A 84 15.77 -20.92 -9.98
CA ILE A 84 14.60 -20.44 -9.23
C ILE A 84 14.93 -19.05 -8.68
N ILE A 85 14.11 -18.06 -9.03
CA ILE A 85 14.20 -16.66 -8.58
C ILE A 85 13.16 -16.48 -7.46
N HIS A 86 13.54 -15.82 -6.35
CA HIS A 86 12.66 -15.68 -5.19
C HIS A 86 11.62 -14.55 -5.37
N ARG A 87 12.05 -13.40 -5.92
CA ARG A 87 11.24 -12.20 -6.22
C ARG A 87 10.67 -11.43 -5.02
N ASP A 88 10.69 -12.00 -3.82
CA ASP A 88 10.21 -11.37 -2.59
C ASP A 88 11.20 -11.56 -1.43
N LEU A 89 12.48 -11.26 -1.66
CA LEU A 89 13.50 -11.24 -0.61
C LEU A 89 13.38 -9.97 0.25
N LYS A 90 13.15 -10.16 1.54
CA LYS A 90 13.03 -9.10 2.57
C LYS A 90 13.27 -9.70 3.97
N VAL A 91 13.51 -8.87 4.98
CA VAL A 91 13.88 -9.34 6.33
C VAL A 91 12.74 -10.05 7.09
N GLU A 92 11.50 -9.87 6.65
CA GLU A 92 10.30 -10.56 7.14
C GLU A 92 10.28 -12.03 6.69
N ASN A 93 10.81 -12.33 5.49
CA ASN A 93 10.85 -13.66 4.90
C ASN A 93 12.10 -14.47 5.33
N LEU A 94 12.82 -13.98 6.36
CA LEU A 94 13.95 -14.65 6.98
C LEU A 94 13.55 -15.13 8.39
N LEU A 95 13.57 -16.44 8.61
CA LEU A 95 13.25 -17.09 9.88
C LEU A 95 14.51 -17.47 10.65
N ILE A 96 14.36 -17.60 11.97
CA ILE A 96 15.40 -18.04 12.90
C ILE A 96 15.11 -19.50 13.29
N SER A 97 16.02 -20.41 12.98
CA SER A 97 15.91 -21.81 13.39
C SER A 97 16.08 -21.99 14.91
N ASN A 98 15.68 -23.14 15.44
CA ASN A 98 15.90 -23.50 16.85
C ASN A 98 17.40 -23.65 17.17
N GLN A 99 18.26 -23.76 16.15
CA GLN A 99 19.72 -23.82 16.23
C GLN A 99 20.39 -22.45 15.98
N GLY A 100 19.63 -21.34 15.91
CA GLY A 100 20.18 -19.99 15.76
C GLY A 100 20.79 -19.72 14.38
N THR A 101 20.27 -20.36 13.34
CA THR A 101 20.65 -20.17 11.93
C THR A 101 19.52 -19.56 11.13
N ILE A 102 19.83 -18.83 10.06
CA ILE A 102 18.82 -18.20 9.20
C ILE A 102 18.24 -19.22 8.21
N LYS A 103 16.92 -19.19 8.04
CA LYS A 103 16.14 -19.98 7.08
C LYS A 103 15.23 -19.09 6.24
N LEU A 104 15.41 -19.12 4.92
CA LEU A 104 14.56 -18.41 3.95
C LEU A 104 13.20 -19.11 3.82
N CYS A 105 12.12 -18.32 3.88
CA CYS A 105 10.74 -18.78 3.71
C CYS A 105 9.99 -17.99 2.61
N ASP A 106 8.68 -18.19 2.54
CA ASP A 106 7.73 -17.67 1.55
C ASP A 106 8.18 -17.77 0.09
N PHE A 107 7.91 -18.92 -0.52
CA PHE A 107 8.11 -19.16 -1.95
C PHE A 107 6.83 -18.91 -2.77
N GLY A 108 5.87 -18.12 -2.25
CA GLY A 108 4.60 -17.82 -2.94
C GLY A 108 4.81 -17.06 -4.25
N SER A 109 5.74 -16.11 -4.26
CA SER A 109 6.09 -15.30 -5.44
C SER A 109 7.14 -15.93 -6.37
N ALA A 110 7.80 -17.01 -5.94
CA ALA A 110 8.98 -17.55 -6.61
C ALA A 110 8.67 -18.09 -8.02
N THR A 111 9.61 -17.95 -8.95
CA THR A 111 9.44 -18.32 -10.36
C THR A 111 10.69 -18.95 -10.96
N THR A 112 10.54 -19.58 -12.13
CA THR A 112 11.65 -19.97 -13.02
C THR A 112 11.61 -19.23 -14.36
N ILE A 113 10.78 -18.17 -14.46
CA ILE A 113 10.66 -17.32 -15.63
C ILE A 113 11.59 -16.13 -15.46
N ALA A 114 12.58 -16.01 -16.33
CA ALA A 114 13.36 -14.79 -16.53
C ALA A 114 12.90 -14.10 -17.82
N TYR A 115 12.89 -12.77 -17.81
CA TYR A 115 12.42 -11.96 -18.92
C TYR A 115 13.60 -11.26 -19.60
N TYR A 116 13.79 -11.56 -20.89
CA TYR A 116 14.79 -10.92 -21.74
C TYR A 116 14.06 -10.08 -22.81
N PRO A 117 14.16 -8.75 -22.75
CA PRO A 117 13.61 -7.87 -23.78
C PRO A 117 14.21 -8.16 -25.16
N ASP A 118 13.34 -8.39 -26.13
CA ASP A 118 13.64 -8.79 -27.50
C ASP A 118 12.93 -7.88 -28.51
N TYR A 119 13.14 -8.09 -29.82
CA TYR A 119 12.40 -7.35 -30.84
C TYR A 119 10.87 -7.55 -30.77
N ASN A 120 10.39 -8.62 -30.12
CA ASN A 120 8.97 -8.85 -29.83
C ASN A 120 8.52 -8.26 -28.47
N TRP A 121 9.31 -7.41 -27.83
CA TRP A 121 8.98 -6.75 -26.55
C TRP A 121 7.99 -5.60 -26.76
N SER A 122 6.75 -5.97 -27.08
CA SER A 122 5.65 -5.03 -27.36
C SER A 122 5.15 -4.31 -26.09
N ALA A 123 4.41 -3.21 -26.26
CA ALA A 123 3.77 -2.51 -25.15
C ALA A 123 2.81 -3.42 -24.35
N GLN A 124 2.11 -4.34 -25.03
CA GLN A 124 1.26 -5.33 -24.37
C GLN A 124 2.07 -6.35 -23.55
N LYS A 125 3.24 -6.79 -24.05
CA LYS A 125 4.16 -7.68 -23.31
C LYS A 125 4.72 -6.98 -22.06
N ARG A 126 5.09 -5.69 -22.17
CA ARG A 126 5.47 -4.85 -21.01
C ARG A 126 4.34 -4.76 -19.98
N ALA A 127 3.11 -4.42 -20.38
CA ALA A 127 1.98 -4.27 -19.46
C ALA A 127 1.63 -5.56 -18.69
N LEU A 128 1.71 -6.73 -19.32
CA LEU A 128 1.51 -8.02 -18.65
C LEU A 128 2.60 -8.33 -17.62
N VAL A 129 3.86 -7.98 -17.93
CA VAL A 129 5.00 -8.14 -17.01
C VAL A 129 4.91 -7.12 -15.86
N GLU A 130 4.48 -5.89 -16.12
CA GLU A 130 4.21 -4.87 -15.09
C GLU A 130 3.10 -5.29 -14.13
N GLU A 131 2.03 -5.93 -14.63
CA GLU A 131 0.98 -6.50 -13.76
C GLU A 131 1.51 -7.66 -12.91
N GLU A 132 2.33 -8.55 -13.48
CA GLU A 132 2.94 -9.66 -12.74
C GLU A 132 3.89 -9.15 -11.64
N ILE A 133 4.79 -8.20 -11.97
CA ILE A 133 5.67 -7.54 -11.01
C ILE A 133 4.84 -6.86 -9.92
N THR A 134 3.77 -6.16 -10.31
CA THR A 134 2.88 -5.44 -9.37
C THR A 134 2.21 -6.39 -8.39
N ARG A 135 1.84 -7.58 -8.82
CA ARG A 135 1.16 -8.61 -8.02
C ARG A 135 2.12 -9.41 -7.12
N ASN A 136 3.32 -9.71 -7.61
CA ASN A 136 4.20 -10.73 -7.03
C ASN A 136 5.49 -10.18 -6.36
N THR A 137 5.69 -8.86 -6.26
CA THR A 137 6.91 -8.29 -5.67
C THR A 137 6.63 -7.16 -4.68
N THR A 138 7.34 -7.13 -3.54
CA THR A 138 7.28 -6.02 -2.58
C THR A 138 7.86 -4.73 -3.19
N PRO A 139 7.10 -3.61 -3.30
CA PRO A 139 7.49 -2.42 -4.07
C PRO A 139 8.85 -1.80 -3.73
N MET A 140 9.19 -1.73 -2.44
CA MET A 140 10.44 -1.15 -1.94
C MET A 140 11.70 -1.97 -2.30
N TYR A 141 11.55 -3.27 -2.59
CA TYR A 141 12.64 -4.15 -3.02
C TYR A 141 12.74 -4.31 -4.55
N ARG A 142 11.88 -3.64 -5.33
CA ARG A 142 11.93 -3.69 -6.80
C ARG A 142 13.23 -3.08 -7.34
N THR A 143 13.69 -3.63 -8.45
CA THR A 143 14.91 -3.19 -9.11
C THR A 143 14.65 -2.12 -10.17
N PRO A 144 15.68 -1.39 -10.64
CA PRO A 144 15.51 -0.40 -11.71
C PRO A 144 14.90 -1.01 -12.97
N GLU A 145 15.34 -2.19 -13.38
CA GLU A 145 14.80 -2.90 -14.55
C GLU A 145 13.35 -3.39 -14.39
N MET A 146 12.83 -3.50 -13.17
CA MET A 146 11.40 -3.71 -12.91
C MET A 146 10.57 -2.42 -12.90
N ILE A 147 11.21 -1.28 -12.66
CA ILE A 147 10.56 0.02 -12.47
C ILE A 147 10.49 0.81 -13.78
N ASP A 148 11.46 0.60 -14.67
CA ASP A 148 11.44 1.04 -16.05
C ASP A 148 11.66 -0.12 -17.03
N LEU A 149 10.56 -0.62 -17.58
CA LEU A 149 10.54 -1.65 -18.62
C LEU A 149 10.97 -1.13 -20.01
N TYR A 150 11.28 0.16 -20.17
CA TYR A 150 11.74 0.76 -21.43
C TYR A 150 13.27 0.90 -21.50
N SER A 151 13.99 0.80 -20.39
CA SER A 151 15.45 0.58 -20.35
C SER A 151 15.89 -0.77 -20.96
N ASN A 152 14.95 -1.70 -21.21
CA ASN A 152 15.13 -2.99 -21.90
C ASN A 152 16.18 -3.94 -21.27
N PHE A 153 16.56 -3.73 -20.01
CA PHE A 153 17.39 -4.68 -19.26
C PHE A 153 16.65 -5.99 -18.92
N PRO A 154 17.37 -7.12 -18.77
CA PRO A 154 16.77 -8.41 -18.44
C PRO A 154 16.37 -8.50 -16.95
N ILE A 155 15.17 -9.03 -16.70
CA ILE A 155 14.63 -9.28 -15.36
C ILE A 155 14.80 -10.76 -15.03
N GLY A 156 15.90 -11.10 -14.36
CA GLY A 156 16.27 -12.46 -13.98
C GLY A 156 16.77 -12.56 -12.54
N GLU A 157 17.68 -13.50 -12.28
CA GLU A 157 18.29 -13.80 -10.98
C GLU A 157 18.94 -12.57 -10.31
N LYS A 158 19.42 -11.61 -11.11
CA LYS A 158 19.99 -10.34 -10.66
C LYS A 158 19.00 -9.46 -9.86
N GLN A 159 17.69 -9.75 -9.90
CA GLN A 159 16.70 -9.07 -9.06
C GLN A 159 16.86 -9.44 -7.57
N ASP A 160 17.12 -10.71 -7.27
CA ASP A 160 17.33 -11.19 -5.90
C ASP A 160 18.62 -10.59 -5.31
N ILE A 161 19.61 -10.28 -6.16
CA ILE A 161 20.88 -9.65 -5.74
C ILE A 161 20.67 -8.20 -5.28
N TRP A 162 19.82 -7.44 -5.96
CA TRP A 162 19.46 -6.08 -5.55
C TRP A 162 18.73 -6.10 -4.20
N ALA A 163 17.77 -7.02 -4.05
CA ALA A 163 17.06 -7.19 -2.78
C ALA A 163 17.99 -7.63 -1.64
N LEU A 164 18.98 -8.49 -1.90
CA LEU A 164 20.06 -8.79 -0.97
C LEU A 164 20.90 -7.55 -0.62
N GLY A 165 21.20 -6.67 -1.58
CA GLY A 165 21.86 -5.39 -1.34
C GLY A 165 21.05 -4.48 -0.40
N CYS A 166 19.73 -4.41 -0.59
CA CYS A 166 18.82 -3.70 0.30
C CYS A 166 18.79 -4.31 1.72
N ILE A 167 18.80 -5.64 1.84
CA ILE A 167 18.89 -6.35 3.14
C ILE A 167 20.22 -6.06 3.83
N LEU A 168 21.36 -6.10 3.12
CA LEU A 168 22.68 -5.81 3.69
C LEU A 168 22.76 -4.36 4.19
N TYR A 169 22.30 -3.40 3.39
CA TYR A 169 22.23 -2.00 3.79
C TYR A 169 21.36 -1.82 5.05
N LEU A 170 20.19 -2.47 5.11
CA LEU A 170 19.28 -2.42 6.26
C LEU A 170 19.86 -3.05 7.54
N LEU A 171 20.62 -4.15 7.42
CA LEU A 171 21.30 -4.79 8.55
C LEU A 171 22.44 -3.93 9.13
N CYS A 172 23.12 -3.14 8.28
CA CYS A 172 24.18 -2.22 8.67
C CYS A 172 23.60 -0.91 9.23
N PHE A 173 22.90 -0.15 8.39
CA PHE A 173 22.52 1.24 8.67
C PHE A 173 21.16 1.41 9.34
N ARG A 174 20.43 0.32 9.60
CA ARG A 174 19.11 0.33 10.24
C ARG A 174 18.04 1.14 9.49
N GLN A 175 18.31 1.45 8.22
CA GLN A 175 17.47 2.21 7.31
C GLN A 175 17.38 1.46 5.97
N HIS A 176 16.33 1.63 5.18
CA HIS A 176 16.23 1.07 3.83
C HIS A 176 16.83 2.05 2.80
N PRO A 177 17.66 1.62 1.83
CA PRO A 177 18.47 2.53 1.01
C PRO A 177 17.66 3.49 0.11
N PHE A 178 16.39 3.17 -0.14
CA PHE A 178 15.51 3.91 -1.05
C PHE A 178 14.20 4.38 -0.38
N GLU A 179 14.27 4.81 0.88
CA GLU A 179 13.19 5.56 1.53
C GLU A 179 12.87 6.88 0.78
N ASP A 180 11.59 7.27 0.89
CA ASP A 180 10.94 8.47 0.35
C ASP A 180 11.17 8.76 -1.14
N GLY A 181 10.08 8.65 -1.93
CA GLY A 181 10.15 8.81 -3.40
C GLY A 181 10.85 7.63 -4.10
N ALA A 182 10.80 6.44 -3.50
CA ALA A 182 11.53 5.22 -3.90
C ALA A 182 11.67 4.99 -5.41
N LYS A 183 10.60 5.18 -6.22
CA LYS A 183 10.63 4.94 -7.68
C LYS A 183 11.77 5.70 -8.37
N LEU A 184 11.93 7.00 -8.08
CA LEU A 184 12.96 7.83 -8.71
C LEU A 184 14.35 7.58 -8.11
N ARG A 185 14.44 7.26 -6.82
CA ARG A 185 15.72 6.94 -6.16
C ARG A 185 16.29 5.60 -6.62
N ILE A 186 15.45 4.59 -6.82
CA ILE A 186 15.83 3.27 -7.35
C ILE A 186 16.36 3.41 -8.78
N VAL A 187 15.61 4.03 -9.69
CA VAL A 187 16.02 4.21 -11.11
C VAL A 187 17.37 4.90 -11.24
N ASN A 188 17.64 5.91 -10.40
CA ASN A 188 18.91 6.63 -10.38
C ASN A 188 19.99 6.02 -9.46
N GLY A 189 19.73 4.87 -8.81
CA GLY A 189 20.66 4.24 -7.86
C GLY A 189 21.02 5.08 -6.63
N LYS A 190 20.21 6.09 -6.27
CA LYS A 190 20.56 7.17 -5.34
C LYS A 190 20.23 6.87 -3.88
N TYR A 191 21.08 6.05 -3.25
CA TYR A 191 21.16 5.86 -1.79
C TYR A 191 22.42 6.56 -1.23
N VAL A 192 22.56 6.61 0.11
CA VAL A 192 23.71 7.23 0.79
C VAL A 192 24.31 6.26 1.80
N ILE A 193 25.62 6.03 1.74
CA ILE A 193 26.38 5.41 2.83
C ILE A 193 26.98 6.55 3.66
N PRO A 194 26.81 6.59 5.00
CA PRO A 194 27.41 7.62 5.85
C PRO A 194 28.93 7.65 5.69
N GLN A 195 29.49 8.80 5.31
CA GLN A 195 30.92 8.95 4.98
C GLN A 195 31.85 8.60 6.16
N ASN A 196 31.38 8.81 7.39
CA ASN A 196 32.12 8.56 8.62
C ASN A 196 31.86 7.16 9.23
N ASP A 197 31.14 6.26 8.55
CA ASP A 197 30.93 4.89 9.05
C ASP A 197 32.20 4.03 8.93
N THR A 198 32.89 3.85 10.05
CA THR A 198 33.99 2.90 10.19
C THR A 198 33.52 1.49 10.54
N ARG A 199 32.30 1.31 11.06
CA ARG A 199 31.80 0.04 11.61
C ARG A 199 31.47 -0.96 10.53
N TYR A 200 30.69 -0.56 9.51
CA TYR A 200 30.26 -1.45 8.43
C TYR A 200 31.04 -1.24 7.14
N SER A 201 32.15 -0.50 7.18
CA SER A 201 33.14 -0.27 6.12
C SER A 201 33.42 -1.51 5.25
N VAL A 202 33.65 -2.67 5.88
CA VAL A 202 33.89 -3.97 5.23
C VAL A 202 32.74 -4.46 4.31
N PHE A 203 31.55 -3.89 4.43
CA PHE A 203 30.38 -4.18 3.59
C PHE A 203 30.06 -3.09 2.56
N HIS A 204 30.73 -1.93 2.61
CA HIS A 204 30.37 -0.78 1.74
C HIS A 204 30.49 -1.13 0.25
N ASP A 205 31.55 -1.82 -0.17
CA ASP A 205 31.74 -2.21 -1.57
C ASP A 205 30.86 -3.37 -2.03
N LEU A 206 30.42 -4.23 -1.09
CA LEU A 206 29.36 -5.21 -1.35
C LEU A 206 28.02 -4.54 -1.60
N ILE A 207 27.67 -3.52 -0.81
CA ILE A 207 26.46 -2.71 -1.02
C ILE A 207 26.54 -2.01 -2.38
N ARG A 208 27.69 -1.40 -2.73
CA ARG A 208 27.91 -0.76 -4.04
C ARG A 208 27.77 -1.74 -5.21
N SER A 209 28.30 -2.95 -5.08
CA SER A 209 28.29 -3.96 -6.14
C SER A 209 26.97 -4.74 -6.26
N THR A 210 26.13 -4.73 -5.22
CA THR A 210 24.78 -5.33 -5.23
C THR A 210 23.68 -4.34 -5.62
N LEU A 211 23.87 -3.04 -5.34
CA LEU A 211 22.95 -1.95 -5.72
C LEU A 211 23.37 -1.23 -7.03
N LYS A 212 24.01 -1.96 -7.95
CA LYS A 212 24.27 -1.50 -9.33
C LYS A 212 22.95 -1.37 -10.11
N VAL A 213 22.74 -0.23 -10.77
CA VAL A 213 21.52 0.05 -11.56
C VAL A 213 21.41 -0.92 -12.73
N ASN A 214 22.44 -0.99 -13.57
CA ASN A 214 22.55 -2.00 -14.62
C ASN A 214 22.64 -3.41 -13.97
N PRO A 215 21.71 -4.34 -14.25
CA PRO A 215 21.76 -5.69 -13.69
C PRO A 215 22.92 -6.53 -14.23
N GLU A 216 23.56 -6.16 -15.34
CA GLU A 216 24.73 -6.86 -15.88
C GLU A 216 25.97 -6.61 -15.02
N GLU A 217 26.23 -5.35 -14.65
CA GLU A 217 27.30 -4.92 -13.72
C GLU A 217 27.09 -5.38 -12.26
N ARG A 218 25.85 -5.73 -11.89
CA ARG A 218 25.49 -6.22 -10.57
C ARG A 218 26.08 -7.61 -10.33
N LEU A 219 26.61 -7.90 -9.13
CA LEU A 219 27.22 -9.22 -8.84
C LEU A 219 26.28 -10.40 -9.14
N SER A 220 26.83 -11.58 -9.42
CA SER A 220 26.11 -12.84 -9.25
C SER A 220 26.10 -13.30 -7.79
N ILE A 221 25.20 -14.22 -7.44
CA ILE A 221 25.17 -14.85 -6.11
C ILE A 221 26.40 -15.74 -5.82
N THR A 222 27.18 -16.08 -6.84
CA THR A 222 28.43 -16.83 -6.66
C THR A 222 29.54 -15.88 -6.20
N GLU A 223 29.73 -14.76 -6.90
CA GLU A 223 30.73 -13.74 -6.54
C GLU A 223 30.43 -13.11 -5.18
N LEU A 224 29.16 -12.78 -4.92
CA LEU A 224 28.69 -12.24 -3.63
C LEU A 224 29.01 -13.20 -2.47
N VAL A 225 28.81 -14.50 -2.64
CA VAL A 225 29.14 -15.50 -1.60
C VAL A 225 30.64 -15.69 -1.45
N ASN A 226 31.44 -15.59 -2.53
CA ASN A 226 32.89 -15.69 -2.46
C ASN A 226 33.49 -14.52 -1.67
N GLN A 227 33.12 -13.27 -2.00
CA GLN A 227 33.60 -12.08 -1.28
C GLN A 227 33.18 -12.09 0.19
N LEU A 228 31.99 -12.61 0.53
CA LEU A 228 31.59 -12.83 1.92
C LEU A 228 32.43 -13.90 2.65
N GLN A 229 33.02 -14.87 1.94
CA GLN A 229 33.96 -15.83 2.53
C GLN A 229 35.34 -15.21 2.76
N GLU A 230 35.80 -14.33 1.88
CA GLU A 230 37.03 -13.57 2.05
C GLU A 230 36.93 -12.63 3.27
N ILE A 231 35.82 -11.90 3.40
CA ILE A 231 35.51 -11.09 4.59
C ILE A 231 35.45 -11.95 5.86
N ALA A 232 34.84 -13.13 5.79
CA ALA A 232 34.77 -14.04 6.93
C ALA A 232 36.14 -14.59 7.36
N ALA A 233 37.01 -14.90 6.40
CA ALA A 233 38.38 -15.32 6.66
C ALA A 233 39.21 -14.17 7.28
N ALA A 234 39.15 -12.97 6.69
CA ALA A 234 39.85 -11.78 7.18
C ALA A 234 39.42 -11.36 8.61
N ARG A 235 38.17 -11.66 8.99
CA ARG A 235 37.63 -11.42 10.35
C ARG A 235 37.77 -12.62 11.30
N ASN A 236 38.31 -13.75 10.84
CA ASN A 236 38.36 -15.03 11.58
C ASN A 236 36.99 -15.51 12.11
N VAL A 237 35.92 -15.32 11.33
CA VAL A 237 34.54 -15.70 11.66
C VAL A 237 34.13 -16.92 10.84
N ASN A 238 33.53 -17.93 11.47
CA ASN A 238 32.80 -18.97 10.75
C ASN A 238 31.37 -18.49 10.43
N PRO A 239 31.04 -18.14 9.16
CA PRO A 239 29.75 -17.53 8.82
C PRO A 239 28.61 -18.56 8.76
N LYS A 240 28.94 -19.86 8.75
CA LYS A 240 27.99 -20.98 8.83
C LYS A 240 27.59 -21.32 10.28
N SER A 241 28.31 -20.79 11.27
CA SER A 241 28.04 -21.09 12.68
C SER A 241 26.72 -20.46 13.15
N PRO A 242 26.09 -21.03 14.19
CA PRO A 242 25.00 -20.38 14.92
C PRO A 242 25.33 -18.94 15.31
N ILE A 243 24.28 -18.13 15.35
CA ILE A 243 24.29 -16.77 15.89
C ILE A 243 23.80 -16.89 17.33
N THR A 244 24.72 -16.93 18.29
CA THR A 244 24.41 -17.16 19.72
C THR A 244 23.48 -16.09 20.31
N GLU A 245 23.59 -14.86 19.82
CA GLU A 245 22.67 -13.75 20.12
C GLU A 245 21.19 -14.11 19.89
N LEU A 246 20.88 -15.05 18.98
CA LEU A 246 19.51 -15.54 18.70
C LEU A 246 19.07 -16.67 19.65
N LEU A 247 20.01 -17.38 20.26
CA LEU A 247 19.77 -18.56 21.08
C LEU A 247 19.46 -18.21 22.53
N GLU A 248 20.34 -17.44 23.17
CA GLU A 248 20.39 -17.18 24.63
C GLU A 248 19.12 -16.54 25.22
N GLN A 249 18.25 -15.99 24.38
CA GLN A 249 17.09 -15.19 24.79
C GLN A 249 15.83 -16.07 24.96
N ASN A 250 15.85 -16.98 25.95
CA ASN A 250 14.69 -17.45 26.74
C ASN A 250 15.09 -18.44 27.86
N GLY A 251 15.07 -17.98 29.11
CA GLY A 251 14.83 -18.77 30.33
C GLY A 251 15.63 -20.06 30.60
N GLY A 252 16.75 -19.96 31.32
CA GLY A 252 17.42 -21.09 31.97
C GLY A 252 18.20 -20.68 33.23
N TYR A 253 17.78 -21.14 34.40
CA TYR A 253 18.57 -21.03 35.64
C TYR A 253 19.66 -22.12 35.65
N GLY A 254 20.93 -21.76 35.89
CA GLY A 254 22.02 -22.74 35.79
C GLY A 254 23.43 -22.26 36.17
N ASN A 255 23.62 -21.84 37.43
CA ASN A 255 24.88 -21.69 38.18
C ASN A 255 26.08 -20.91 37.60
N SER A 256 26.68 -20.10 38.47
CA SER A 256 27.92 -19.35 38.27
C SER A 256 29.19 -20.22 38.36
N ALA A 257 30.18 -19.94 37.52
CA ALA A 257 31.58 -20.27 37.78
C ALA A 257 32.53 -19.20 37.21
N GLN A 258 33.29 -18.52 38.08
CA GLN A 258 34.48 -17.75 37.68
C GLN A 258 35.73 -18.64 37.70
N PRO A 259 36.66 -18.44 36.76
CA PRO A 259 38.09 -18.58 37.05
C PRO A 259 38.73 -17.20 37.34
N ARG A 260 39.77 -17.18 38.18
CA ARG A 260 40.58 -15.99 38.52
C ARG A 260 42.02 -16.12 37.97
N THR A 261 42.70 -14.98 37.84
CA THR A 261 44.19 -14.80 37.74
C THR A 261 44.87 -15.42 36.52
N SER A 262 46.06 -15.01 36.07
CA SER A 262 47.12 -14.08 36.57
C SER A 262 47.35 -12.91 35.58
N VAL A 263 47.68 -11.66 35.95
CA VAL A 263 48.78 -11.09 36.77
C VAL A 263 50.16 -11.12 36.10
N THR A 264 50.50 -10.03 35.38
CA THR A 264 51.81 -9.34 35.20
C THR A 264 51.57 -8.10 34.30
N SER A 265 52.39 -7.04 34.23
CA SER A 265 52.97 -6.14 35.27
C SER A 265 53.85 -5.07 34.58
N ILE A 266 53.83 -3.79 35.01
CA ILE A 266 54.82 -2.71 34.66
C ILE A 266 54.65 -2.19 33.19
N SER A 267 54.88 -0.92 32.80
CA SER A 267 55.43 0.32 33.42
C SER A 267 54.57 1.60 33.14
N GLN A 268 55.03 2.76 33.62
CA GLN A 268 54.36 4.09 33.57
C GLN A 268 54.99 5.06 32.54
N SER A 269 54.51 6.33 32.54
CA SER A 269 55.02 7.56 31.88
C SER A 269 54.62 7.78 30.40
N SER A 270 54.41 9.02 29.91
CA SER A 270 54.13 10.33 30.56
C SER A 270 53.53 11.32 29.54
N LYS A 271 52.93 12.44 30.01
CA LYS A 271 52.62 13.63 29.18
C LYS A 271 53.78 14.64 29.28
N PRO A 272 53.93 15.58 28.32
CA PRO A 272 53.42 16.94 28.53
C PRO A 272 52.67 17.51 27.30
N ALA A 273 52.46 18.84 27.24
CA ALA A 273 51.61 19.52 26.24
C ALA A 273 52.11 20.95 25.86
N GLY A 274 51.56 21.50 24.77
CA GLY A 274 51.54 22.92 24.36
C GLY A 274 50.30 23.13 23.45
N GLN A 275 49.62 24.29 23.31
CA GLN A 275 50.02 25.71 23.29
C GLN A 275 51.01 26.04 22.15
N LEU A 276 50.80 27.02 21.24
CA LEU A 276 49.71 27.99 20.90
C LEU A 276 49.81 28.27 19.35
N ASN A 277 49.12 29.18 18.63
CA ASN A 277 48.33 30.38 18.92
C ASN A 277 47.36 30.80 17.76
N ASN A 278 46.60 31.88 17.97
CA ASN A 278 46.06 32.96 17.07
C ASN A 278 46.55 33.06 15.59
N MET A 279 45.84 33.69 14.61
CA MET A 279 44.67 34.61 14.65
C MET A 279 43.91 34.73 13.29
N TYR A 280 42.68 35.26 13.33
CA TYR A 280 41.75 35.77 12.29
C TYR A 280 42.04 35.64 10.77
N ASN A 281 41.01 35.22 10.01
CA ASN A 281 40.31 36.13 9.09
C ASN A 281 38.81 35.73 8.93
N ALA A 282 37.97 36.61 8.37
CA ALA A 282 36.50 36.43 8.34
C ALA A 282 35.94 36.11 6.92
N GLY A 283 34.84 35.34 6.86
CA GLY A 283 34.13 34.99 5.63
C GLY A 283 32.80 34.27 5.92
N LEU A 284 31.73 34.69 5.25
CA LEU A 284 30.31 34.47 5.59
C LEU A 284 29.86 33.02 5.93
N THR A 285 28.82 32.95 6.75
CA THR A 285 28.10 31.73 7.18
C THR A 285 27.11 31.20 6.15
N VAL A 286 27.03 29.87 6.04
CA VAL A 286 25.77 29.13 5.83
C VAL A 286 25.69 28.08 6.93
N ALA A 287 24.59 28.04 7.70
CA ALA A 287 24.43 27.10 8.80
C ALA A 287 23.91 25.75 8.29
N GLU A 288 24.67 24.69 8.50
CA GLU A 288 24.14 23.32 8.40
C GLU A 288 23.18 23.08 9.58
N CYS A 289 21.96 22.64 9.28
CA CYS A 289 20.98 22.29 10.31
C CYS A 289 21.14 20.83 10.71
N ASP A 290 21.30 20.55 12.01
CA ASP A 290 21.44 19.19 12.55
C ASP A 290 20.31 18.27 12.07
N GLN A 291 20.67 17.21 11.34
CA GLN A 291 19.72 16.18 10.94
C GLN A 291 19.45 15.24 12.12
N THR A 292 18.33 15.46 12.80
CA THR A 292 17.82 14.53 13.83
C THR A 292 17.58 13.15 13.22
N TYR A 293 18.43 12.18 13.57
CA TYR A 293 18.36 10.80 13.09
C TYR A 293 16.99 10.16 13.35
N GLY A 294 16.30 9.76 12.28
CA GLY A 294 15.06 8.98 12.34
C GLY A 294 15.28 7.59 12.93
N GLY A 295 14.24 7.03 13.57
CA GLY A 295 14.31 5.73 14.22
C GLY A 295 14.06 4.56 13.27
N PHE A 296 14.74 3.43 13.52
CA PHE A 296 14.61 2.17 12.77
C PHE A 296 13.15 1.64 12.66
N PHE A 297 12.27 2.08 13.56
CA PHE A 297 10.84 1.73 13.54
C PHE A 297 10.00 2.38 12.42
N ASP A 298 10.47 3.42 11.72
CA ASP A 298 9.69 3.99 10.61
C ASP A 298 9.71 3.09 9.37
N ILE A 299 10.78 2.30 9.15
CA ILE A 299 10.82 1.21 8.15
C ILE A 299 9.79 0.11 8.50
N LEU A 300 9.53 -0.10 9.79
CA LEU A 300 8.55 -1.05 10.29
C LEU A 300 7.10 -0.49 10.27
N ARG A 301 6.94 0.75 9.80
CA ARG A 301 5.70 1.32 9.24
C ARG A 301 5.58 1.11 7.72
N GLY A 302 6.46 0.29 7.13
CA GLY A 302 6.18 -0.44 5.89
C GLY A 302 4.84 -1.17 6.03
N GLY A 303 3.81 -0.61 5.42
CA GLY A 303 2.44 -0.79 5.88
C GLY A 303 2.16 0.07 7.13
N THR A 304 1.44 1.17 6.92
CA THR A 304 0.91 2.07 7.95
C THR A 304 1.90 3.05 8.61
N GLU A 305 2.24 4.13 7.91
CA GLU A 305 2.43 5.40 8.62
C GLU A 305 1.20 5.72 9.48
N ARG A 306 1.45 6.36 10.63
CA ARG A 306 0.40 7.03 11.40
C ARG A 306 -0.04 8.22 10.55
N PHE A 307 -1.33 8.29 10.22
CA PHE A 307 -1.90 9.52 9.67
C PHE A 307 -1.77 10.63 10.71
N PHE A 308 -2.23 10.29 11.91
CA PHE A 308 -2.02 11.01 13.15
C PHE A 308 -1.92 9.97 14.27
N THR A 309 -1.56 10.39 15.48
CA THR A 309 -1.67 9.58 16.70
C THR A 309 -3.08 8.99 16.90
N ASN A 310 -4.13 9.79 16.66
CA ASN A 310 -5.53 9.44 16.90
C ASN A 310 -6.21 8.73 15.70
N ILE A 311 -5.56 8.65 14.53
CA ILE A 311 -6.10 7.99 13.32
C ILE A 311 -5.08 7.05 12.71
N LYS A 312 -5.48 5.78 12.59
CA LYS A 312 -4.72 4.75 11.90
C LYS A 312 -5.59 4.17 10.78
N ASP A 313 -4.99 3.86 9.66
CA ASP A 313 -5.55 2.88 8.71
C ASP A 313 -4.65 1.65 8.78
N THR A 314 -5.22 0.46 9.00
CA THR A 314 -4.46 -0.80 9.15
C THR A 314 -4.68 -1.80 8.02
N SER A 315 -5.26 -1.32 6.91
CA SER A 315 -5.70 -2.14 5.78
C SER A 315 -4.66 -3.10 5.23
N SER A 316 -3.39 -2.67 5.16
CA SER A 316 -2.28 -3.46 4.63
C SER A 316 -1.80 -4.62 5.53
N LYS A 317 -2.25 -4.70 6.79
CA LYS A 317 -1.76 -5.69 7.77
C LYS A 317 -2.78 -6.79 8.14
N VAL A 318 -4.07 -6.58 7.90
CA VAL A 318 -5.12 -7.57 8.24
C VAL A 318 -5.00 -8.84 7.40
N ILE A 319 -4.65 -8.71 6.11
CA ILE A 319 -4.46 -9.82 5.17
C ILE A 319 -3.43 -10.86 5.69
N GLN A 320 -2.38 -10.41 6.39
CA GLN A 320 -1.38 -11.31 7.00
C GLN A 320 -1.82 -11.88 8.35
N SER A 321 -2.70 -11.21 9.10
CA SER A 321 -3.10 -11.64 10.45
C SER A 321 -4.23 -12.68 10.45
N VAL A 322 -5.10 -12.70 9.44
CA VAL A 322 -6.24 -13.63 9.38
C VAL A 322 -5.78 -15.08 9.19
N ALA A 323 -4.70 -15.32 8.46
CA ALA A 323 -4.12 -16.66 8.27
C ALA A 323 -3.68 -17.35 9.58
N ASN A 324 -3.34 -16.56 10.61
CA ASN A 324 -2.84 -17.08 11.90
C ASN A 324 -3.93 -17.17 13.00
N GLY A 325 -5.13 -16.64 12.76
CA GLY A 325 -6.13 -16.38 13.81
C GLY A 325 -7.03 -17.54 14.21
N VAL A 326 -7.14 -18.60 13.38
CA VAL A 326 -8.14 -19.68 13.56
C VAL A 326 -7.60 -20.86 14.36
N ALA A 327 -6.28 -21.07 14.38
CA ALA A 327 -5.62 -22.29 14.85
C ALA A 327 -5.37 -22.34 16.38
N SER A 328 -6.34 -21.98 17.23
CA SER A 328 -6.27 -22.20 18.70
C SER A 328 -7.64 -22.20 19.41
N LYS A 329 -8.55 -23.10 19.04
CA LYS A 329 -9.67 -23.49 19.93
C LYS A 329 -9.25 -24.63 20.86
N LYS A 330 -8.79 -24.30 22.07
CA LYS A 330 -8.86 -25.20 23.23
C LYS A 330 -9.32 -24.44 24.48
N SER A 331 -10.29 -25.03 25.18
CA SER A 331 -10.87 -24.50 26.41
C SER A 331 -9.88 -24.58 27.57
N ILE A 332 -9.60 -23.45 28.22
CA ILE A 332 -9.14 -23.39 29.61
C ILE A 332 -9.93 -22.28 30.31
N SER A 333 -10.81 -22.68 31.22
CA SER A 333 -11.30 -21.82 32.30
C SER A 333 -10.27 -21.77 33.42
N ASP A 334 -10.32 -20.71 34.24
CA ASP A 334 -9.69 -20.61 35.56
C ASP A 334 -8.16 -20.86 35.64
N SER A 335 -7.37 -19.81 35.37
CA SER A 335 -6.29 -19.40 36.28
C SER A 335 -5.63 -18.09 35.85
N VAL A 336 -5.61 -17.08 36.73
CA VAL A 336 -4.88 -15.82 36.52
C VAL A 336 -3.90 -15.57 37.66
N PRO A 337 -2.61 -15.92 37.49
CA PRO A 337 -1.53 -15.37 38.30
C PRO A 337 -1.31 -13.89 37.95
N LYS A 338 -1.30 -13.02 38.95
CA LYS A 338 -1.04 -11.58 38.76
C LYS A 338 0.46 -11.31 38.54
N GLY A 339 0.79 -10.42 37.61
CA GLY A 339 1.97 -9.54 37.81
C GLY A 339 3.06 -9.52 36.72
N MET A 340 2.77 -8.91 35.57
CA MET A 340 3.58 -7.80 35.02
C MET A 340 2.81 -7.11 33.88
N GLY A 341 3.04 -5.80 33.66
CA GLY A 341 2.07 -4.95 32.98
C GLY A 341 2.43 -4.52 31.56
N VAL A 342 1.44 -4.57 30.66
CA VAL A 342 1.35 -3.68 29.49
C VAL A 342 0.02 -2.93 29.59
N ARG A 343 0.05 -1.70 30.13
CA ARG A 343 -1.13 -0.82 30.18
C ARG A 343 -1.32 -0.12 28.82
N ILE A 344 -2.02 -0.78 27.90
CA ILE A 344 -2.73 -0.06 26.83
C ILE A 344 -4.20 -0.02 27.24
N VAL A 345 -4.57 1.05 27.95
CA VAL A 345 -5.96 1.36 28.30
C VAL A 345 -6.41 2.53 27.43
N GLY A 346 -7.01 2.19 26.31
CA GLY A 346 -7.67 3.09 25.37
C GLY A 346 -8.61 2.23 24.52
N PHE A 347 -9.87 2.62 24.44
CA PHE A 347 -10.84 1.89 23.63
C PHE A 347 -10.58 2.19 22.15
N LEU A 348 -10.96 1.26 21.27
CA LEU A 348 -10.58 1.30 19.87
C LEU A 348 -11.78 0.97 18.96
N LEU A 349 -12.06 1.86 18.00
CA LEU A 349 -13.14 1.72 17.01
C LEU A 349 -12.55 1.22 15.68
N LEU A 350 -13.05 0.09 15.19
CA LEU A 350 -12.67 -0.50 13.92
C LEU A 350 -13.77 -0.25 12.88
N ILE A 351 -13.41 0.34 11.74
CA ILE A 351 -14.32 0.65 10.63
C ILE A 351 -13.96 -0.25 9.46
N GLY A 352 -14.76 -1.30 9.27
CA GLY A 352 -14.60 -2.29 8.21
C GLY A 352 -15.38 -1.88 6.98
N LEU A 353 -14.70 -1.43 5.92
CA LEU A 353 -15.35 -0.89 4.73
C LEU A 353 -15.90 -1.98 3.78
N CYS A 354 -15.83 -3.26 4.16
CA CYS A 354 -16.48 -4.39 3.50
C CYS A 354 -17.02 -5.35 4.57
N PHE A 355 -17.93 -6.25 4.16
CA PHE A 355 -18.50 -7.29 5.03
C PHE A 355 -17.42 -8.27 5.52
N CYS A 356 -17.68 -8.93 6.66
CA CYS A 356 -16.87 -9.97 7.31
C CYS A 356 -15.70 -9.48 8.19
N PHE A 357 -15.99 -8.90 9.36
CA PHE A 357 -15.09 -8.98 10.51
C PHE A 357 -15.80 -9.07 11.87
N LYS A 358 -15.84 -10.28 12.47
CA LYS A 358 -16.34 -10.50 13.84
C LYS A 358 -15.36 -11.38 14.62
N LEU A 359 -14.38 -10.75 15.27
CA LEU A 359 -13.27 -11.43 15.96
C LEU A 359 -13.01 -10.84 17.35
N LEU A 360 -12.90 -11.74 18.33
CA LEU A 360 -12.85 -11.56 19.78
C LEU A 360 -11.83 -10.53 20.32
N LEU A 361 -12.20 -9.26 20.32
CA LEU A 361 -11.68 -8.20 21.18
C LEU A 361 -12.85 -7.30 21.62
N ASN A 362 -12.72 -6.60 22.76
CA ASN A 362 -13.72 -5.60 23.20
C ASN A 362 -13.58 -4.30 22.38
N LEU A 363 -13.90 -4.40 21.09
CA LEU A 363 -13.88 -3.34 20.09
C LEU A 363 -15.30 -3.06 19.63
N SER A 364 -15.65 -1.78 19.51
CA SER A 364 -16.77 -1.39 18.64
C SER A 364 -16.31 -1.59 17.19
N VAL A 365 -17.05 -2.40 16.42
CA VAL A 365 -16.83 -2.62 14.99
C VAL A 365 -18.01 -2.05 14.21
N SER A 366 -17.71 -1.24 13.19
CA SER A 366 -18.69 -0.68 12.26
C SER A 366 -18.39 -1.21 10.87
N GLU A 367 -19.19 -2.18 10.39
CA GLU A 367 -19.13 -2.65 9.00
C GLU A 367 -19.90 -1.68 8.07
N CYS A 368 -19.38 -1.42 6.87
CA CYS A 368 -19.95 -0.44 5.93
C CYS A 368 -20.29 -1.02 4.55
N GLY A 369 -19.75 -2.19 4.18
CA GLY A 369 -20.20 -2.97 3.01
C GLY A 369 -19.98 -2.35 1.62
N TRP A 370 -18.97 -1.51 1.43
CA TRP A 370 -18.83 -0.69 0.21
C TRP A 370 -18.36 -1.48 -1.02
N PRO A 371 -19.01 -1.30 -2.19
CA PRO A 371 -18.53 -1.88 -3.44
C PRO A 371 -17.17 -1.32 -3.86
N ALA A 372 -16.25 -2.22 -4.26
CA ALA A 372 -14.97 -1.80 -4.82
C ALA A 372 -15.17 -0.99 -6.12
N ARG A 373 -14.46 0.14 -6.26
CA ARG A 373 -14.50 1.04 -7.43
C ARG A 373 -15.86 1.73 -7.67
N ARG A 374 -16.57 2.07 -6.59
CA ARG A 374 -17.65 3.07 -6.54
C ARG A 374 -17.31 4.10 -5.46
N ALA A 375 -17.83 5.32 -5.59
CA ALA A 375 -17.84 6.23 -4.45
C ALA A 375 -18.90 5.74 -3.43
N PRO A 376 -18.68 5.93 -2.13
CA PRO A 376 -19.64 5.51 -1.10
C PRO A 376 -20.91 6.35 -1.14
N ASN A 377 -22.04 5.80 -0.67
CA ASN A 377 -23.23 6.59 -0.40
C ASN A 377 -22.91 7.77 0.55
N LEU A 378 -23.38 8.98 0.22
CA LEU A 378 -22.95 10.19 0.92
C LEU A 378 -23.45 10.24 2.38
N GLN A 379 -24.67 9.76 2.64
CA GLN A 379 -25.24 9.63 3.99
C GLN A 379 -24.40 8.69 4.87
N ASN A 380 -23.89 7.59 4.33
CA ASN A 380 -22.99 6.67 5.00
C ASN A 380 -21.61 7.30 5.22
N LEU A 381 -21.02 7.96 4.22
CA LEU A 381 -19.74 8.66 4.33
C LEU A 381 -19.77 9.74 5.43
N TYR A 382 -20.81 10.57 5.45
CA TYR A 382 -21.04 11.58 6.48
C TYR A 382 -21.24 10.95 7.87
N SER A 383 -22.03 9.87 7.96
CA SER A 383 -22.28 9.18 9.23
C SER A 383 -21.02 8.55 9.81
N ILE A 384 -20.14 7.99 8.98
CA ILE A 384 -18.82 7.49 9.39
C ILE A 384 -17.97 8.64 9.93
N CYS A 385 -17.86 9.77 9.23
CA CYS A 385 -17.10 10.93 9.68
C CYS A 385 -17.64 11.49 11.02
N LYS A 386 -18.96 11.59 11.15
CA LYS A 386 -19.67 11.96 12.39
C LYS A 386 -19.35 11.00 13.54
N ASN A 387 -19.40 9.69 13.30
CA ASN A 387 -19.11 8.67 14.30
C ASN A 387 -17.62 8.66 14.71
N MET A 388 -16.70 8.85 13.76
CA MET A 388 -15.27 9.03 14.05
C MET A 388 -15.02 10.27 14.92
N HIS A 389 -15.65 11.41 14.62
CA HIS A 389 -15.53 12.61 15.45
C HIS A 389 -16.07 12.39 16.87
N LEU A 390 -17.28 11.81 16.99
CA LEU A 390 -17.89 11.51 18.29
C LEU A 390 -17.05 10.53 19.10
N TRP A 391 -16.40 9.56 18.46
CA TRP A 391 -15.50 8.60 19.10
C TRP A 391 -14.24 9.26 19.66
N LEU A 392 -13.52 10.04 18.86
CA LEU A 392 -12.31 10.75 19.30
C LEU A 392 -12.61 11.84 20.34
N LYS A 393 -13.86 12.29 20.45
CA LYS A 393 -14.31 13.27 21.43
C LYS A 393 -14.58 12.68 22.83
N GLN A 394 -14.71 11.36 22.95
CA GLN A 394 -15.03 10.70 24.23
C GLN A 394 -13.83 10.54 25.17
N ASP A 395 -12.63 10.22 24.64
CA ASP A 395 -11.37 10.16 25.38
C ASP A 395 -10.24 10.61 24.43
N GLN A 396 -9.31 11.43 24.91
CA GLN A 396 -8.12 11.87 24.15
C GLN A 396 -7.18 10.71 23.78
N LYS A 397 -7.36 9.52 24.38
CA LYS A 397 -6.66 8.28 24.03
C LYS A 397 -7.37 7.44 22.98
N ASN A 398 -8.60 7.78 22.61
CA ASN A 398 -9.34 7.01 21.61
C ASN A 398 -8.66 7.13 20.25
N VAL A 399 -8.70 6.03 19.51
CA VAL A 399 -8.14 5.96 18.15
C VAL A 399 -9.19 5.35 17.22
N CYS A 400 -9.33 5.94 16.04
CA CYS A 400 -10.08 5.35 14.93
C CYS A 400 -9.14 4.46 14.09
N ILE A 401 -9.60 3.25 13.74
CA ILE A 401 -8.95 2.39 12.75
C ILE A 401 -9.85 2.22 11.52
N VAL A 402 -9.34 2.62 10.36
CA VAL A 402 -9.98 2.43 9.04
C VAL A 402 -9.38 1.22 8.32
N HIS A 403 -10.20 0.47 7.56
CA HIS A 403 -9.76 -0.66 6.74
C HIS A 403 -10.66 -0.89 5.51
N CYS A 404 -10.07 -0.94 4.31
CA CYS A 404 -10.66 -1.57 3.11
C CYS A 404 -9.80 -2.72 2.58
N LEU A 405 -10.41 -3.57 1.72
CA LEU A 405 -9.79 -4.77 1.13
C LEU A 405 -8.55 -4.50 0.26
N ASP A 406 -8.51 -3.38 -0.48
CA ASP A 406 -7.42 -3.03 -1.40
C ASP A 406 -6.35 -2.11 -0.78
N GLY A 407 -6.58 -1.70 0.48
CA GLY A 407 -5.78 -0.76 1.26
C GLY A 407 -5.54 0.62 0.63
N ARG A 408 -6.36 1.02 -0.35
CA ARG A 408 -6.12 2.22 -1.16
C ARG A 408 -7.37 3.07 -1.32
N ALA A 409 -8.20 2.83 -2.31
CA ALA A 409 -9.16 3.85 -2.76
C ALA A 409 -10.25 4.15 -1.71
N ALA A 410 -10.82 3.12 -1.08
CA ALA A 410 -11.91 3.31 -0.11
C ALA A 410 -11.42 3.87 1.24
N SER A 411 -10.29 3.39 1.79
CA SER A 411 -9.65 4.00 2.96
C SER A 411 -9.27 5.47 2.70
N ALA A 412 -8.79 5.80 1.49
CA ALA A 412 -8.48 7.18 1.13
C ALA A 412 -9.71 8.09 1.15
N VAL A 413 -10.86 7.65 0.60
CA VAL A 413 -12.09 8.45 0.64
C VAL A 413 -12.55 8.71 2.07
N VAL A 414 -12.56 7.70 2.96
CA VAL A 414 -12.93 7.91 4.37
C VAL A 414 -11.98 8.86 5.07
N VAL A 415 -10.66 8.61 4.97
CA VAL A 415 -9.67 9.42 5.69
C VAL A 415 -9.71 10.86 5.19
N CYS A 416 -9.62 11.10 3.88
CA CYS A 416 -9.63 12.46 3.32
C CYS A 416 -10.92 13.21 3.69
N SER A 417 -12.09 12.57 3.56
CA SER A 417 -13.38 13.15 3.95
C SER A 417 -13.41 13.51 5.44
N PHE A 418 -12.82 12.69 6.32
CA PHE A 418 -12.77 12.98 7.75
C PHE A 418 -11.84 14.16 8.10
N LEU A 419 -10.80 14.41 7.30
CA LEU A 419 -9.93 15.59 7.46
C LEU A 419 -10.64 16.88 7.04
N CYS A 420 -11.41 16.84 5.95
CA CYS A 420 -12.28 17.94 5.54
C CYS A 420 -13.39 18.17 6.57
N PHE A 421 -14.00 17.10 7.08
CA PHE A 421 -15.00 17.13 8.16
C PHE A 421 -14.46 17.76 9.46
N CYS A 422 -13.20 17.48 9.80
CA CYS A 422 -12.55 18.12 10.96
C CYS A 422 -11.96 19.50 10.64
N ARG A 423 -12.18 20.05 9.44
CA ARG A 423 -11.65 21.34 8.96
C ARG A 423 -10.13 21.45 9.07
N LEU A 424 -9.40 20.36 8.74
CA LEU A 424 -7.94 20.42 8.52
C LEU A 424 -7.61 20.90 7.11
N PHE A 425 -8.43 20.52 6.12
CA PHE A 425 -8.32 20.96 4.73
C PHE A 425 -9.66 21.47 4.23
N THR A 426 -9.63 22.47 3.35
CA THR A 426 -10.81 23.03 2.67
C THR A 426 -11.01 22.44 1.26
N THR A 427 -9.99 21.79 0.70
CA THR A 427 -10.05 21.16 -0.63
C THR A 427 -9.78 19.66 -0.51
N ALA A 428 -10.48 18.87 -1.35
CA ALA A 428 -10.20 17.45 -1.48
C ALA A 428 -8.77 17.17 -1.99
N GLU A 429 -8.21 18.11 -2.77
CA GLU A 429 -6.88 17.98 -3.37
C GLU A 429 -5.79 17.96 -2.30
N ALA A 430 -5.76 18.93 -1.37
CA ALA A 430 -4.79 18.97 -0.28
C ALA A 430 -4.91 17.74 0.64
N ALA A 431 -6.14 17.30 0.94
CA ALA A 431 -6.38 16.09 1.72
C ALA A 431 -5.85 14.82 1.04
N VAL A 432 -6.08 14.66 -0.27
CA VAL A 432 -5.60 13.52 -1.07
C VAL A 432 -4.09 13.60 -1.31
N TYR A 433 -3.52 14.81 -1.47
CA TYR A 433 -2.07 15.02 -1.58
C TYR A 433 -1.36 14.58 -0.31
N MET A 434 -1.81 15.05 0.86
CA MET A 434 -1.26 14.63 2.16
C MET A 434 -1.44 13.12 2.36
N PHE A 435 -2.61 12.55 2.00
CA PHE A 435 -2.82 11.09 2.02
C PHE A 435 -1.80 10.34 1.15
N SER A 436 -1.54 10.85 -0.06
CA SER A 436 -0.62 10.23 -1.02
C SER A 436 0.83 10.32 -0.56
N MET A 437 1.24 11.43 0.05
CA MET A 437 2.56 11.60 0.67
C MET A 437 2.75 10.69 1.89
N LYS A 438 1.73 10.56 2.75
CA LYS A 438 1.75 9.72 3.95
C LYS A 438 1.59 8.22 3.68
N ARG A 439 1.39 7.80 2.44
CA ARG A 439 1.19 6.39 2.04
C ARG A 439 1.75 6.13 0.64
N CYS A 440 0.87 6.17 -0.34
CA CYS A 440 1.13 6.05 -1.76
C CYS A 440 -0.11 6.58 -2.51
N PRO A 441 0.01 6.99 -3.78
CA PRO A 441 -1.14 7.46 -4.56
C PRO A 441 -2.28 6.42 -4.55
N PRO A 442 -3.46 6.75 -3.96
CA PRO A 442 -4.50 5.75 -3.67
C PRO A 442 -5.28 5.27 -4.89
N GLY A 443 -4.97 5.76 -6.10
CA GLY A 443 -5.70 5.41 -7.32
C GLY A 443 -7.18 5.79 -7.28
N ILE A 444 -7.52 6.88 -6.58
CA ILE A 444 -8.90 7.39 -6.54
C ILE A 444 -9.38 7.77 -7.93
N TRP A 445 -10.66 7.53 -8.20
CA TRP A 445 -11.33 7.93 -9.43
C TRP A 445 -11.95 9.33 -9.29
N PRO A 446 -12.26 10.04 -10.39
CA PRO A 446 -12.86 11.38 -10.31
C PRO A 446 -14.12 11.44 -9.45
N SER A 447 -14.99 10.43 -9.52
CA SER A 447 -16.16 10.33 -8.62
C SER A 447 -15.79 10.14 -7.15
N HIS A 448 -14.65 9.53 -6.83
CA HIS A 448 -14.16 9.47 -5.44
C HIS A 448 -13.70 10.85 -4.95
N LYS A 449 -13.02 11.64 -5.80
CA LYS A 449 -12.64 13.03 -5.48
C LYS A 449 -13.88 13.88 -5.23
N ARG A 450 -14.86 13.80 -6.14
CA ARG A 450 -16.15 14.50 -6.07
C ARG A 450 -16.91 14.30 -4.76
N TYR A 451 -16.84 13.11 -4.15
CA TYR A 451 -17.50 12.83 -2.87
C TYR A 451 -16.71 13.36 -1.66
N ILE A 452 -15.39 13.56 -1.78
CA ILE A 452 -14.59 14.30 -0.79
C ILE A 452 -14.85 15.81 -0.97
N GLU A 453 -15.06 16.30 -2.19
CA GLU A 453 -15.43 17.68 -2.50
C GLU A 453 -16.82 18.02 -1.93
N TYR A 454 -17.82 17.14 -2.07
CA TYR A 454 -19.11 17.27 -1.36
C TYR A 454 -18.93 17.35 0.17
N MET A 455 -17.96 16.65 0.75
CA MET A 455 -17.65 16.77 2.18
C MET A 455 -17.01 18.12 2.53
N CYS A 456 -16.21 18.71 1.63
CA CYS A 456 -15.68 20.06 1.81
C CYS A 456 -16.84 21.09 1.79
N ASP A 457 -17.70 21.01 0.77
CA ASP A 457 -18.86 21.89 0.57
C ASP A 457 -19.80 21.90 1.78
N MET A 458 -20.09 20.72 2.34
CA MET A 458 -20.93 20.57 3.55
C MET A 458 -20.27 21.07 4.83
N MET A 459 -18.94 21.22 4.85
CA MET A 459 -18.15 21.54 6.06
C MET A 459 -17.50 22.93 5.99
N ALA A 460 -17.64 23.63 4.87
CA ALA A 460 -17.20 25.01 4.64
C ALA A 460 -17.74 26.01 5.69
N GLU A 461 -17.19 27.22 5.72
CA GLU A 461 -17.63 28.26 6.68
C GLU A 461 -19.10 28.65 6.47
N GLU A 462 -19.57 28.64 5.22
CA GLU A 462 -20.97 28.66 4.81
C GLU A 462 -21.34 27.26 4.24
N PRO A 463 -21.94 26.35 5.03
CA PRO A 463 -22.23 24.98 4.59
C PRO A 463 -23.23 24.89 3.44
N ILE A 464 -22.86 24.20 2.36
CA ILE A 464 -23.79 23.79 1.31
C ILE A 464 -24.58 22.56 1.80
N ILE A 465 -25.84 22.76 2.15
CA ILE A 465 -26.75 21.67 2.53
C ILE A 465 -27.39 21.07 1.25
N PRO A 466 -27.17 19.78 0.95
CA PRO A 466 -27.71 19.15 -0.24
C PRO A 466 -29.25 19.05 -0.20
N HIS A 467 -29.90 19.36 -1.32
CA HIS A 467 -31.37 19.35 -1.39
C HIS A 467 -31.98 17.96 -1.67
N SER A 468 -33.26 17.79 -1.35
CA SER A 468 -34.02 16.55 -1.57
C SER A 468 -34.98 16.62 -2.77
N LYS A 469 -34.79 17.59 -3.67
CA LYS A 469 -35.45 17.67 -4.97
C LYS A 469 -35.00 16.51 -5.88
N PRO A 470 -35.93 15.72 -6.45
CA PRO A 470 -35.62 14.78 -7.52
C PRO A 470 -35.15 15.49 -8.80
N ILE A 471 -34.48 14.74 -9.68
CA ILE A 471 -33.96 15.23 -10.96
C ILE A 471 -34.40 14.29 -12.08
N LEU A 472 -35.13 14.84 -13.05
CA LEU A 472 -35.45 14.18 -14.32
C LEU A 472 -34.24 14.25 -15.25
N VAL A 473 -33.56 13.12 -15.47
CA VAL A 473 -32.51 12.99 -16.49
C VAL A 473 -33.18 12.69 -17.82
N ARG A 474 -33.25 13.70 -18.68
CA ARG A 474 -33.90 13.65 -20.00
C ARG A 474 -33.07 12.86 -21.00
N SER A 475 -31.78 13.17 -21.13
CA SER A 475 -30.84 12.42 -21.98
C SER A 475 -29.38 12.51 -21.51
N ILE A 476 -28.54 11.60 -22.00
CA ILE A 476 -27.08 11.65 -21.91
C ILE A 476 -26.52 12.03 -23.28
N VAL A 477 -25.78 13.12 -23.37
CA VAL A 477 -25.16 13.64 -24.60
C VAL A 477 -23.63 13.56 -24.50
N MET A 478 -23.02 12.68 -25.30
CA MET A 478 -21.57 12.57 -25.46
C MET A 478 -21.12 13.40 -26.67
N THR A 479 -20.08 14.22 -26.53
CA THR A 479 -19.57 15.07 -27.62
C THR A 479 -18.06 15.30 -27.47
N PRO A 480 -17.25 15.10 -28.53
CA PRO A 480 -17.59 14.49 -29.82
C PRO A 480 -17.99 13.01 -29.72
N VAL A 481 -18.37 12.35 -30.83
CA VAL A 481 -18.71 10.91 -30.81
C VAL A 481 -17.48 10.05 -30.47
N PRO A 482 -17.56 9.18 -29.45
CA PRO A 482 -16.42 8.35 -29.03
C PRO A 482 -16.23 7.11 -29.91
N LEU A 483 -14.98 6.67 -30.07
CA LEU A 483 -14.51 5.82 -31.16
C LEU A 483 -14.36 4.34 -30.76
N PHE A 484 -15.44 3.73 -30.28
CA PHE A 484 -15.43 2.38 -29.71
C PHE A 484 -15.72 1.24 -30.71
N SER A 485 -16.20 1.55 -31.93
CA SER A 485 -16.44 0.59 -33.02
C SER A 485 -15.18 -0.17 -33.44
N LYS A 486 -15.33 -1.26 -34.21
CA LYS A 486 -14.17 -2.00 -34.77
C LYS A 486 -13.33 -1.14 -35.73
N GLN A 487 -13.94 -0.16 -36.38
CA GLN A 487 -13.31 0.75 -37.35
C GLN A 487 -12.80 2.06 -36.71
N ARG A 488 -12.88 2.22 -35.37
CA ARG A 488 -12.55 3.47 -34.63
C ARG A 488 -13.22 4.73 -35.22
N ASN A 489 -14.44 4.61 -35.74
CA ASN A 489 -15.17 5.69 -36.44
C ASN A 489 -16.53 6.06 -35.81
N GLY A 490 -16.84 5.52 -34.63
CA GLY A 490 -18.12 5.72 -33.96
C GLY A 490 -18.35 4.78 -32.77
N CYS A 491 -19.58 4.76 -32.26
CA CYS A 491 -20.04 3.83 -31.22
C CYS A 491 -21.52 3.47 -31.40
N ARG A 492 -21.90 2.29 -30.88
CA ARG A 492 -23.29 1.90 -30.60
C ARG A 492 -23.45 1.84 -29.08
N PRO A 493 -23.91 2.93 -28.42
CA PRO A 493 -23.86 3.05 -26.97
C PRO A 493 -25.19 2.70 -26.31
N PHE A 494 -25.12 2.16 -25.10
CA PHE A 494 -26.25 2.07 -24.17
C PHE A 494 -25.77 2.35 -22.75
N CYS A 495 -26.70 2.53 -21.81
CA CYS A 495 -26.37 2.79 -20.41
C CYS A 495 -27.11 1.89 -19.43
N GLU A 496 -26.60 1.85 -18.21
CA GLU A 496 -27.30 1.45 -17.01
C GLU A 496 -27.27 2.62 -16.02
N VAL A 497 -28.35 2.82 -15.27
CA VAL A 497 -28.41 3.80 -14.19
C VAL A 497 -28.79 3.11 -12.90
N TYR A 498 -28.06 3.46 -11.84
CA TYR A 498 -28.23 2.96 -10.49
C TYR A 498 -28.51 4.13 -9.53
N VAL A 499 -29.35 3.90 -8.53
CA VAL A 499 -29.57 4.82 -7.39
C VAL A 499 -29.20 4.04 -6.12
N GLY A 500 -28.20 4.53 -5.39
CA GLY A 500 -27.46 3.70 -4.45
C GLY A 500 -26.90 2.46 -5.18
N ASP A 501 -27.24 1.27 -4.69
CA ASP A 501 -26.86 0.00 -5.32
C ASP A 501 -27.93 -0.62 -6.25
N GLU A 502 -29.16 -0.09 -6.27
CA GLU A 502 -30.25 -0.62 -7.10
C GLU A 502 -30.18 -0.09 -8.55
N ARG A 503 -30.26 -0.97 -9.55
CA ARG A 503 -30.28 -0.59 -10.97
C ARG A 503 -31.70 -0.16 -11.41
N VAL A 504 -31.97 1.13 -11.35
CA VAL A 504 -33.28 1.72 -11.69
C VAL A 504 -33.64 1.64 -13.18
N THR A 505 -32.66 1.59 -14.10
CA THR A 505 -32.94 1.37 -15.53
C THR A 505 -31.74 0.86 -16.33
N THR A 506 -32.01 0.35 -17.55
CA THR A 506 -31.02 0.20 -18.61
C THR A 506 -31.65 0.51 -19.98
N THR A 507 -30.86 1.10 -20.88
CA THR A 507 -31.26 1.33 -22.28
C THR A 507 -30.74 0.24 -23.22
N SER A 508 -30.27 -0.90 -22.69
CA SER A 508 -29.80 -2.04 -23.47
C SER A 508 -30.96 -2.70 -24.22
N GLN A 509 -30.76 -2.99 -25.50
CA GLN A 509 -31.74 -3.66 -26.37
C GLN A 509 -31.05 -4.74 -27.21
N GLU A 510 -31.78 -5.39 -28.10
CA GLU A 510 -31.19 -6.21 -29.16
C GLU A 510 -30.20 -5.37 -30.00
N TYR A 511 -29.10 -6.00 -30.44
CA TYR A 511 -27.97 -5.31 -31.06
C TYR A 511 -28.38 -4.43 -32.26
N ASP A 512 -29.25 -4.95 -33.12
CA ASP A 512 -29.69 -4.30 -34.35
C ASP A 512 -30.76 -3.21 -34.13
N LYS A 513 -31.39 -3.18 -32.94
CA LYS A 513 -32.32 -2.12 -32.52
C LYS A 513 -31.61 -0.92 -31.89
N MET A 514 -30.38 -1.09 -31.40
CA MET A 514 -29.60 0.00 -30.80
C MET A 514 -28.98 0.92 -31.85
N LYS A 515 -29.25 2.22 -31.74
CA LYS A 515 -28.68 3.25 -32.63
C LYS A 515 -27.16 3.25 -32.57
N GLU A 516 -26.55 3.29 -33.75
CA GLU A 516 -25.14 3.60 -33.96
C GLU A 516 -24.97 5.09 -34.27
N PHE A 517 -23.88 5.66 -33.77
CA PHE A 517 -23.44 7.03 -34.02
C PHE A 517 -22.01 6.97 -34.57
N LYS A 518 -21.73 7.77 -35.60
CA LYS A 518 -20.40 7.90 -36.21
C LYS A 518 -19.84 9.30 -35.94
N ILE A 519 -18.59 9.54 -36.33
CA ILE A 519 -17.98 10.89 -36.31
C ILE A 519 -18.89 11.93 -37.01
N GLU A 520 -19.56 11.56 -38.11
CA GLU A 520 -20.46 12.44 -38.88
C GLU A 520 -21.74 12.87 -38.13
N ASP A 521 -22.18 12.17 -37.07
CA ASP A 521 -23.30 12.63 -36.22
C ASP A 521 -22.88 13.81 -35.29
N GLY A 522 -21.59 14.05 -35.09
CA GLY A 522 -21.02 15.06 -34.18
C GLY A 522 -21.21 14.78 -32.68
N LYS A 523 -22.39 14.32 -32.26
CA LYS A 523 -22.72 13.92 -30.89
C LYS A 523 -23.49 12.60 -30.82
N ALA A 524 -23.25 11.82 -29.76
CA ALA A 524 -23.99 10.60 -29.47
C ALA A 524 -24.94 10.82 -28.29
N VAL A 525 -26.22 10.46 -28.47
CA VAL A 525 -27.30 10.79 -27.52
C VAL A 525 -28.03 9.53 -27.08
N ILE A 526 -28.16 9.33 -25.76
CA ILE A 526 -28.97 8.26 -25.16
C ILE A 526 -30.16 8.91 -24.46
N PRO A 527 -31.39 8.79 -24.99
CA PRO A 527 -32.61 9.17 -24.28
C PRO A 527 -32.78 8.35 -23.00
N LEU A 528 -33.23 8.99 -21.92
CA LEU A 528 -33.48 8.33 -20.63
C LEU A 528 -34.90 8.56 -20.12
N GLY A 529 -35.26 9.81 -19.80
CA GLY A 529 -36.57 10.16 -19.25
C GLY A 529 -36.83 9.59 -17.85
N ILE A 530 -35.80 9.48 -17.00
CA ILE A 530 -35.91 8.90 -15.64
C ILE A 530 -35.81 9.98 -14.56
N THR A 531 -36.60 9.88 -13.49
CA THR A 531 -36.42 10.69 -12.27
C THR A 531 -35.55 9.94 -11.26
N VAL A 532 -34.49 10.59 -10.78
CA VAL A 532 -33.53 10.05 -9.78
C VAL A 532 -33.34 11.02 -8.61
N GLN A 533 -32.89 10.50 -7.46
CA GLN A 533 -32.68 11.27 -6.22
C GLN A 533 -31.61 10.57 -5.37
N GLY A 534 -30.74 11.33 -4.69
CA GLY A 534 -29.67 10.79 -3.84
C GLY A 534 -28.41 10.48 -4.65
N ASP A 535 -27.69 9.40 -4.29
CA ASP A 535 -26.48 8.97 -4.99
C ASP A 535 -26.85 8.25 -6.30
N VAL A 536 -26.38 8.79 -7.44
CA VAL A 536 -26.67 8.29 -8.79
C VAL A 536 -25.38 7.85 -9.45
N LEU A 537 -25.35 6.61 -9.97
CA LEU A 537 -24.27 6.06 -10.80
C LEU A 537 -24.80 5.76 -12.20
N ILE A 538 -24.20 6.36 -13.22
CA ILE A 538 -24.46 6.12 -14.64
C ILE A 538 -23.26 5.37 -15.22
N VAL A 539 -23.50 4.22 -15.87
CA VAL A 539 -22.46 3.41 -16.52
C VAL A 539 -22.77 3.32 -18.02
N ILE A 540 -21.80 3.71 -18.87
CA ILE A 540 -21.94 3.72 -20.33
C ILE A 540 -21.19 2.53 -20.94
N TYR A 541 -21.82 1.86 -21.90
CA TYR A 541 -21.30 0.67 -22.58
C TYR A 541 -21.41 0.82 -24.10
N HIS A 542 -20.43 0.30 -24.82
CA HIS A 542 -20.54 0.04 -26.26
C HIS A 542 -20.96 -1.42 -26.50
N ALA A 543 -22.06 -1.62 -27.22
CA ALA A 543 -22.51 -2.92 -27.68
C ALA A 543 -21.75 -3.39 -28.93
N ARG A 544 -21.35 -4.67 -28.95
CA ARG A 544 -20.62 -5.32 -30.05
C ARG A 544 -21.26 -6.66 -30.41
N SER A 545 -21.45 -6.91 -31.71
CA SER A 545 -21.80 -8.24 -32.20
C SER A 545 -20.55 -9.13 -32.28
N THR A 546 -20.65 -10.34 -31.71
CA THR A 546 -19.66 -11.41 -31.82
C THR A 546 -20.32 -12.69 -32.32
N LEU A 547 -19.66 -13.43 -33.22
CA LEU A 547 -20.12 -14.76 -33.61
C LEU A 547 -19.77 -15.74 -32.47
N GLY A 548 -20.79 -16.41 -31.93
CA GLY A 548 -20.58 -17.55 -31.02
C GLY A 548 -20.23 -18.82 -31.79
N GLY A 549 -19.65 -19.81 -31.10
CA GLY A 549 -19.26 -21.12 -31.65
C GLY A 549 -20.41 -22.04 -32.12
N ARG A 550 -21.61 -21.48 -32.35
CA ARG A 550 -22.78 -22.14 -32.95
C ARG A 550 -23.44 -21.26 -34.03
N LEU A 551 -22.66 -20.40 -34.71
CA LEU A 551 -23.08 -19.41 -35.73
C LEU A 551 -24.10 -18.35 -35.29
N GLN A 552 -24.72 -18.48 -34.12
CA GLN A 552 -25.59 -17.47 -33.55
C GLN A 552 -24.79 -16.23 -33.11
N ALA A 553 -25.23 -15.04 -33.54
CA ALA A 553 -24.67 -13.78 -33.07
C ALA A 553 -25.02 -13.57 -31.59
N LYS A 554 -24.03 -13.26 -30.76
CA LYS A 554 -24.21 -12.89 -29.35
C LYS A 554 -23.78 -11.44 -29.16
N MET A 555 -24.59 -10.69 -28.41
CA MET A 555 -24.20 -9.35 -27.99
C MET A 555 -23.16 -9.45 -26.86
N ALA A 556 -22.03 -8.79 -27.06
CA ALA A 556 -21.05 -8.48 -26.02
C ALA A 556 -21.11 -6.96 -25.71
N SER A 557 -20.79 -6.58 -24.49
CA SER A 557 -20.63 -5.18 -24.09
C SER A 557 -19.21 -4.89 -23.64
N MET A 558 -18.76 -3.66 -23.87
CA MET A 558 -17.49 -3.12 -23.37
C MET A 558 -17.83 -1.83 -22.63
N LYS A 559 -17.47 -1.73 -21.34
CA LYS A 559 -17.61 -0.46 -20.61
C LYS A 559 -16.81 0.61 -21.35
N MET A 560 -17.42 1.78 -21.52
CA MET A 560 -16.74 2.97 -22.01
C MET A 560 -16.18 3.73 -20.80
N PHE A 561 -17.08 4.21 -19.95
CA PHE A 561 -16.79 4.95 -18.73
C PHE A 561 -17.98 4.85 -17.76
N GLN A 562 -17.85 5.45 -16.57
CA GLN A 562 -18.96 5.67 -15.65
C GLN A 562 -18.84 7.06 -14.98
N ILE A 563 -19.94 7.52 -14.39
CA ILE A 563 -20.04 8.79 -13.66
C ILE A 563 -20.88 8.56 -12.42
N GLN A 564 -20.41 9.00 -11.24
CA GLN A 564 -21.21 8.99 -10.01
C GLN A 564 -21.28 10.39 -9.38
N PHE A 565 -22.48 10.81 -8.99
CA PHE A 565 -22.78 12.14 -8.42
C PHE A 565 -23.95 12.06 -7.43
N HIS A 566 -24.15 13.08 -6.60
CA HIS A 566 -25.29 13.15 -5.66
C HIS A 566 -26.25 14.27 -6.10
N THR A 567 -27.55 13.98 -6.27
CA THR A 567 -28.51 14.95 -6.85
C THR A 567 -28.62 16.24 -6.05
N GLY A 568 -28.41 16.19 -4.73
CA GLY A 568 -28.52 17.35 -3.86
C GLY A 568 -27.49 18.46 -4.07
N PHE A 569 -26.42 18.21 -4.84
CA PHE A 569 -25.39 19.20 -5.21
C PHE A 569 -25.56 19.75 -6.65
N VAL A 570 -26.54 19.26 -7.40
CA VAL A 570 -26.87 19.85 -8.70
C VAL A 570 -27.55 21.21 -8.46
N PRO A 571 -27.18 22.30 -9.16
CA PRO A 571 -27.84 23.60 -8.97
C PRO A 571 -29.35 23.50 -9.23
N ARG A 572 -30.15 24.16 -8.38
CA ARG A 572 -31.63 24.06 -8.38
C ARG A 572 -32.30 24.56 -9.68
N ASN A 573 -31.55 25.25 -10.54
CA ASN A 573 -31.94 25.77 -11.84
C ASN A 573 -31.16 25.11 -13.01
N ALA A 574 -30.43 24.02 -12.76
CA ALA A 574 -29.64 23.35 -13.78
C ALA A 574 -30.53 22.69 -14.83
N THR A 575 -30.33 23.06 -16.10
CA THR A 575 -30.84 22.35 -17.28
C THR A 575 -29.83 21.35 -17.83
N THR A 576 -28.58 21.39 -17.36
CA THR A 576 -27.49 20.53 -17.81
C THR A 576 -26.46 20.32 -16.70
N VAL A 577 -26.02 19.09 -16.48
CA VAL A 577 -24.81 18.78 -15.68
C VAL A 577 -23.70 18.33 -16.63
N LYS A 578 -22.49 18.87 -16.47
CA LYS A 578 -21.37 18.62 -17.39
C LYS A 578 -20.26 17.84 -16.69
N PHE A 579 -19.64 16.93 -17.43
CA PHE A 579 -18.49 16.15 -17.02
C PHE A 579 -17.49 16.13 -18.19
N ALA A 580 -16.31 16.73 -18.04
CA ALA A 580 -15.23 16.64 -19.01
C ALA A 580 -14.58 15.24 -18.96
N LYS A 581 -13.72 14.90 -19.94
CA LYS A 581 -13.00 13.61 -19.98
C LYS A 581 -12.27 13.23 -18.68
N TYR A 582 -11.80 14.22 -17.91
CA TYR A 582 -11.13 14.01 -16.61
C TYR A 582 -12.09 13.80 -15.42
N ASP A 583 -13.39 14.04 -15.59
CA ASP A 583 -14.44 13.85 -14.58
C ASP A 583 -15.05 12.43 -14.60
N LEU A 584 -14.61 11.58 -15.53
CA LEU A 584 -15.17 10.27 -15.84
C LEU A 584 -14.32 9.15 -15.24
N ASP A 585 -14.95 8.14 -14.63
CA ASP A 585 -14.25 6.96 -14.14
C ASP A 585 -14.16 5.85 -15.20
N ALA A 586 -13.19 4.94 -15.05
CA ALA A 586 -12.96 3.77 -15.92
C ALA A 586 -12.70 4.08 -17.41
N CYS A 587 -12.15 5.27 -17.73
CA CYS A 587 -11.68 5.62 -19.08
C CYS A 587 -10.36 4.93 -19.45
N ASP A 588 -10.33 3.59 -19.41
CA ASP A 588 -9.10 2.79 -19.52
C ASP A 588 -8.40 2.87 -20.89
N ILE A 589 -9.13 3.27 -21.95
CA ILE A 589 -8.62 3.27 -23.34
C ILE A 589 -8.69 4.68 -23.92
N GLN A 590 -7.64 5.46 -23.66
CA GLN A 590 -7.61 6.91 -23.82
C GLN A 590 -7.75 7.40 -25.27
N GLU A 591 -7.22 6.66 -26.26
CA GLU A 591 -7.29 7.02 -27.69
C GLU A 591 -8.61 6.62 -28.37
N LYS A 592 -9.64 6.23 -27.61
CA LYS A 592 -11.03 6.14 -28.10
C LYS A 592 -11.88 7.38 -27.78
N TYR A 593 -11.32 8.33 -27.04
CA TYR A 593 -11.97 9.57 -26.66
C TYR A 593 -11.32 10.74 -27.41
N PRO A 594 -12.04 11.38 -28.34
CA PRO A 594 -11.57 12.58 -29.04
C PRO A 594 -11.14 13.70 -28.09
N ASP A 595 -10.40 14.67 -28.62
CA ASP A 595 -10.05 15.87 -27.87
C ASP A 595 -11.31 16.64 -27.47
N LEU A 596 -11.24 17.29 -26.30
CA LEU A 596 -12.36 18.00 -25.66
C LEU A 596 -13.62 17.12 -25.42
N PHE A 597 -13.48 15.80 -25.39
CA PHE A 597 -14.59 14.90 -25.07
C PHE A 597 -15.24 15.24 -23.72
N GLN A 598 -16.55 15.36 -23.74
CA GLN A 598 -17.38 15.70 -22.58
C GLN A 598 -18.72 14.95 -22.64
N VAL A 599 -19.33 14.80 -21.47
CA VAL A 599 -20.63 14.19 -21.26
C VAL A 599 -21.53 15.22 -20.60
N ASN A 600 -22.64 15.54 -21.24
CA ASN A 600 -23.66 16.46 -20.75
C ASN A 600 -24.90 15.63 -20.39
N LEU A 601 -25.35 15.69 -19.14
CA LEU A 601 -26.66 15.19 -18.75
C LEU A 601 -27.68 16.31 -18.94
N GLU A 602 -28.62 16.15 -19.87
CA GLU A 602 -29.77 17.05 -20.00
C GLU A 602 -30.73 16.74 -18.85
N VAL A 603 -30.96 17.72 -17.97
CA VAL A 603 -31.66 17.51 -16.69
C VAL A 603 -32.74 18.56 -16.43
N GLU A 604 -33.64 18.24 -15.52
CA GLU A 604 -34.59 19.16 -14.92
C GLU A 604 -34.75 18.82 -13.43
N VAL A 605 -34.54 19.81 -12.55
CA VAL A 605 -34.69 19.65 -11.10
C VAL A 605 -36.15 19.92 -10.72
N GLU A 606 -36.82 18.98 -10.06
CA GLU A 606 -38.23 19.13 -9.69
C GLU A 606 -38.41 20.27 -8.66
N PRO A 607 -39.46 21.10 -8.75
CA PRO A 607 -39.59 22.29 -7.92
C PRO A 607 -39.82 21.97 -6.43
N ARG A 608 -40.34 20.79 -6.11
CA ARG A 608 -40.64 20.34 -4.75
C ARG A 608 -39.63 19.30 -4.29
N ASP A 609 -39.25 19.37 -3.02
CA ASP A 609 -38.46 18.32 -2.37
C ASP A 609 -39.36 17.10 -2.13
N ARG A 610 -38.83 15.89 -2.36
CA ARG A 610 -39.56 14.65 -2.13
C ARG A 610 -39.37 14.22 -0.68
N PRO A 611 -40.44 13.98 0.10
CA PRO A 611 -40.30 13.58 1.50
C PRO A 611 -39.57 12.25 1.62
N SER A 612 -38.44 12.26 2.32
CA SER A 612 -37.71 11.06 2.73
C SER A 612 -38.39 10.40 3.94
N CYS A 613 -38.27 9.08 4.05
CA CYS A 613 -38.67 8.37 5.28
C CYS A 613 -37.62 8.51 6.40
N GLU A 614 -36.38 8.83 6.05
CA GLU A 614 -35.26 9.07 6.98
C GLU A 614 -34.81 10.53 6.94
N GLN A 615 -34.55 11.13 8.11
CA GLN A 615 -33.82 12.41 8.16
C GLN A 615 -32.34 12.17 7.88
N PRO A 616 -31.72 12.92 6.95
CA PRO A 616 -30.30 12.76 6.67
C PRO A 616 -29.43 13.22 7.85
N PRO A 617 -28.21 12.67 7.99
CA PRO A 617 -27.42 12.77 9.22
C PRO A 617 -26.84 14.16 9.52
N TRP A 618 -26.95 15.10 8.56
CA TRP A 618 -26.44 16.46 8.62
C TRP A 618 -27.45 17.49 9.21
N ASP A 619 -28.75 17.24 9.13
CA ASP A 619 -29.81 18.22 9.50
C ASP A 619 -29.76 18.70 10.96
N ASN A 620 -29.13 17.93 11.85
CA ASN A 620 -29.06 18.19 13.29
C ASN A 620 -27.61 18.34 13.83
N MET A 621 -26.64 18.71 12.98
CA MET A 621 -25.21 18.77 13.36
C MET A 621 -24.72 20.19 13.70
N ASN A 622 -24.25 20.37 14.94
CA ASN A 622 -23.64 21.63 15.39
C ASN A 622 -22.16 21.72 14.94
N ILE A 623 -21.97 22.20 13.71
CA ILE A 623 -20.66 22.38 13.04
C ILE A 623 -19.72 23.33 13.82
N LYS A 624 -20.24 24.24 14.66
CA LYS A 624 -19.44 25.26 15.38
C LYS A 624 -18.43 24.69 16.39
N GLY A 625 -18.50 23.41 16.71
CA GLY A 625 -17.55 22.71 17.59
C GLY A 625 -16.47 21.89 16.87
N LEU A 626 -16.46 21.84 15.53
CA LEU A 626 -15.48 21.07 14.76
C LEU A 626 -14.14 21.81 14.71
N ASN A 627 -13.04 21.12 15.03
CA ASN A 627 -11.70 21.68 15.09
C ASN A 627 -10.64 20.61 14.76
N PRO A 628 -9.61 20.90 13.95
CA PRO A 628 -8.64 19.89 13.54
C PRO A 628 -7.80 19.33 14.70
N LYS A 629 -7.75 19.99 15.87
CA LYS A 629 -7.06 19.49 17.08
C LYS A 629 -7.44 18.06 17.46
N ILE A 630 -8.67 17.61 17.19
CA ILE A 630 -9.15 16.26 17.54
C ILE A 630 -8.38 15.14 16.80
N LEU A 631 -7.73 15.47 15.68
CA LEU A 631 -6.94 14.53 14.89
C LEU A 631 -5.59 14.20 15.59
N PHE A 632 -5.09 15.10 16.43
CA PHE A 632 -3.73 15.08 16.99
C PHE A 632 -3.73 14.75 18.49
N SER A 633 -2.62 14.22 19.00
CA SER A 633 -2.38 14.05 20.44
C SER A 633 -1.58 15.22 21.03
N THR A 634 -0.82 15.97 20.22
CA THR A 634 0.01 17.08 20.70
C THR A 634 -0.07 18.30 19.79
N ARG A 635 0.35 19.48 20.28
CA ARG A 635 0.34 20.72 19.47
C ARG A 635 1.46 20.76 18.44
N GLU A 636 2.55 20.07 18.74
CA GLU A 636 3.75 19.95 17.92
C GLU A 636 3.45 19.07 16.70
N GLU A 637 2.72 17.96 16.89
CA GLU A 637 2.17 17.14 15.80
C GLU A 637 1.23 17.96 14.89
N GLN A 638 0.40 18.82 15.48
CA GLN A 638 -0.46 19.74 14.73
C GLN A 638 0.35 20.78 13.95
N GLN A 639 1.36 21.39 14.57
CA GLN A 639 2.20 22.41 13.93
C GLN A 639 3.08 21.81 12.81
N GLU A 640 3.60 20.60 12.96
CA GLU A 640 4.40 19.93 11.93
C GLU A 640 3.56 19.66 10.66
N ILE A 641 2.33 19.15 10.82
CA ILE A 641 1.44 18.90 9.67
C ILE A 641 0.98 20.22 9.05
N LEU A 642 0.66 21.25 9.84
CA LEU A 642 0.29 22.57 9.31
C LEU A 642 1.47 23.29 8.64
N SER A 643 2.72 23.11 9.09
CA SER A 643 3.88 23.68 8.42
C SER A 643 4.25 22.96 7.13
N LYS A 644 3.91 21.67 7.01
CA LYS A 644 4.19 20.85 5.82
C LYS A 644 3.06 20.86 4.77
N PHE A 645 1.81 21.06 5.20
CA PHE A 645 0.61 20.92 4.35
C PHE A 645 -0.44 22.03 4.52
N GLY A 646 -0.28 22.95 5.48
CA GLY A 646 -1.27 23.99 5.78
C GLY A 646 -1.12 25.28 4.98
N ASN A 647 0.01 25.47 4.28
CA ASN A 647 0.31 26.67 3.49
C ASN A 647 -0.01 26.52 1.99
N GLU A 648 -1.10 25.83 1.64
CA GLU A 648 -1.69 25.86 0.29
C GLU A 648 -2.98 26.71 0.25
N SER A 649 -2.89 27.92 0.81
CA SER A 649 -3.64 29.04 0.26
C SER A 649 -3.11 29.33 -1.15
N LEU A 650 -3.96 29.19 -2.16
CA LEU A 650 -3.62 29.30 -3.58
C LEU A 650 -3.14 30.73 -3.96
N GLU A 651 -1.82 30.96 -3.95
CA GLU A 651 -1.19 32.12 -4.60
C GLU A 651 -0.56 31.75 -5.96
N LYS A 652 -1.39 31.23 -6.89
CA LYS A 652 -1.38 31.54 -8.33
C LYS A 652 -2.48 30.80 -9.11
#